data_AF-A0AAW7WCK7-F1
#
_entry.id   AF-A0AAW7WCK7-F1
#
_cell.length_a   1.000
_cell.length_b   1.000
_cell.length_c   1.000
_cell.angle_alpha   90.00
_cell.angle_beta   90.00
_cell.angle_gamma   90.00
#
_symmetry.space_group_name_H-M   'P 1'
#
loop_
_entity.id
_entity.type
_entity.pdbx_description
1 polymer ?
#
loop_
_entity_poly.entity_id
_entity_poly.type
_entity_poly.pdbx_seq_one_letter_code
_entity_poly.pdbx_strand_id
1 'polypeptide(L)'
;MAESSAGLQRLAPFVLGRARRGVVGSSRYAQRLRTEVLEAARDPQRQPVLISGEPGLEKDNLAALVHYGSADRRRLLVRMEASDLQGSGLNLLDELGSSTLLMSGMDRVDDAVQQRLIAMARGEAPGFQGRVLFTSEAAIPALDGQVRTIRVPPLRVRRTDLGDWLRYRLRLQSPGLGWGQPPALPDSVVRRLQNHDFANNLRELEAMVDRALRQARQQSQGELPPLLPEEVFWTEEKKRRARFDIWRWKPQLRDWMRAPALWNTLLFGLVSWLFVAVNLALWLGPQDRAANPMLTLFWAWWWPLILLSYPLVGRLWCAICPFMVWGQIAQKLTPWHKKSWPHGDTDRWGAPLLAAGFAAILLWEEVWNLENTAWLSSCLLLLITAGAVIGSTVFEKRFWCRYLCPVGGMNGLFAKLSILELRAEAGTCSGSCSSYACFKGGPADGEGLASEGCPLGTHPAHLSDNRNCVLCMTCTQACPNRSVQLRLRPPAADLQRTMQAPDGERGLILVLAGGICLHHWQRLLGWLPLAPSSLHEGPLLARLSFAALALALPAAAGLWLNRRWLYAGLPLLWALLLARHLPIGMAEAGTVLPQGWPHWSADTHVIGFCQTMVVGIGWVGAAILSRRLLDLDRRAWVTGSMVLLMVSLSGRWLVAL
;
A
#
# COMPACT_ATOMS: atom_id res chain seq x y z
N MET A 1 -42.92 52.91 0.22
CA MET A 1 -41.89 53.98 0.33
C MET A 1 -40.60 53.42 -0.21
N ALA A 2 -39.94 54.16 -1.11
CA ALA A 2 -38.83 53.70 -1.92
C ALA A 2 -37.60 53.32 -1.07
N GLU A 3 -37.40 52.02 -0.80
CA GLU A 3 -36.05 51.50 -0.57
C GLU A 3 -35.25 51.83 -1.83
N SER A 4 -34.26 52.73 -1.70
CA SER A 4 -33.55 53.27 -2.84
C SER A 4 -32.99 52.13 -3.70
N SER A 5 -33.31 52.14 -5.00
CA SER A 5 -32.73 51.22 -6.01
C SER A 5 -31.21 51.08 -5.86
N ALA A 6 -30.54 52.15 -5.44
CA ALA A 6 -29.10 52.20 -5.18
C ALA A 6 -28.64 51.28 -4.02
N GLY A 7 -29.36 51.21 -2.90
CA GLY A 7 -28.99 50.33 -1.77
C GLY A 7 -29.15 48.84 -2.12
N LEU A 8 -30.25 48.50 -2.82
CA LEU A 8 -30.46 47.13 -3.32
C LEU A 8 -29.41 46.72 -4.36
N GLN A 9 -28.94 47.64 -5.20
CA GLN A 9 -27.84 47.40 -6.14
C GLN A 9 -26.51 47.13 -5.41
N ARG A 10 -26.24 47.80 -4.28
CA ARG A 10 -25.03 47.56 -3.48
C ARG A 10 -25.04 46.20 -2.78
N LEU A 11 -26.22 45.71 -2.38
CA LEU A 11 -26.37 44.40 -1.74
C LEU A 11 -26.35 43.23 -2.75
N ALA A 12 -26.63 43.48 -4.04
CA ALA A 12 -26.76 42.45 -5.06
C ALA A 12 -25.62 41.41 -5.12
N PRO A 13 -24.32 41.77 -4.96
CA PRO A 13 -23.23 40.80 -4.97
C PRO A 13 -23.26 39.80 -3.80
N PHE A 14 -23.91 40.19 -2.70
CA PHE A 14 -23.96 39.43 -1.45
C PHE A 14 -25.24 38.60 -1.31
N VAL A 15 -26.23 38.78 -2.21
CA VAL A 15 -27.50 38.06 -2.14
C VAL A 15 -27.32 36.59 -2.54
N LEU A 16 -27.68 35.68 -1.63
CA LEU A 16 -27.91 34.28 -1.94
C LEU A 16 -29.31 34.10 -2.52
N GLY A 17 -29.41 33.53 -3.72
CA GLY A 17 -30.68 33.41 -4.45
C GLY A 17 -31.53 32.17 -4.13
N ARG A 18 -30.93 31.07 -3.63
CA ARG A 18 -31.65 29.85 -3.22
C ARG A 18 -30.76 28.90 -2.41
N ALA A 19 -31.39 28.02 -1.63
CA ALA A 19 -30.71 26.84 -1.10
C ALA A 19 -30.31 25.91 -2.27
N ARG A 20 -29.09 25.37 -2.23
CA ARG A 20 -28.56 24.47 -3.28
C ARG A 20 -29.19 23.09 -3.19
N ARG A 21 -29.43 22.59 -1.98
CA ARG A 21 -29.96 21.25 -1.71
C ARG A 21 -30.51 21.09 -0.30
N GLY A 22 -31.34 20.06 -0.09
CA GLY A 22 -31.75 19.60 1.23
C GLY A 22 -30.69 18.77 1.97
N VAL A 23 -31.01 18.38 3.20
CA VAL A 23 -30.19 17.44 4.00
C VAL A 23 -30.32 16.03 3.40
N VAL A 24 -29.21 15.49 2.87
CA VAL A 24 -29.11 14.17 2.26
C VAL A 24 -28.66 13.14 3.29
N GLY A 25 -29.24 11.94 3.24
CA GLY A 25 -28.94 10.81 4.13
C GLY A 25 -30.14 10.31 4.91
N SER A 26 -30.05 9.06 5.33
CA SER A 26 -31.06 8.29 6.05
C SER A 26 -30.66 7.98 7.50
N SER A 27 -29.42 8.29 7.90
CA SER A 27 -28.93 8.08 9.26
C SER A 27 -29.72 8.87 10.31
N ARG A 28 -29.69 8.39 11.56
CA ARG A 28 -30.25 9.11 12.72
C ARG A 28 -29.70 10.55 12.82
N TYR A 29 -28.44 10.77 12.48
CA TYR A 29 -27.80 12.09 12.47
C TYR A 29 -28.37 13.00 11.37
N ALA A 30 -28.57 12.48 10.16
CA ALA A 30 -29.16 13.24 9.07
C ALA A 30 -30.64 13.57 9.32
N GLN A 31 -31.39 12.63 9.90
CA GLN A 31 -32.79 12.86 10.30
C GLN A 31 -32.88 13.95 11.38
N ARG A 32 -32.06 13.85 12.43
CA ARG A 32 -32.00 14.86 13.49
C ARG A 32 -31.64 16.26 12.95
N LEU A 33 -30.60 16.34 12.11
CA LEU A 33 -30.20 17.61 11.49
C LEU A 33 -31.33 18.22 10.66
N ARG A 34 -32.08 17.39 9.91
CA ARG A 34 -33.24 17.84 9.13
C ARG A 34 -34.33 18.42 10.03
N THR A 35 -34.62 17.75 11.16
CA THR A 35 -35.60 18.23 12.14
C THR A 35 -35.14 19.55 12.77
N GLU A 36 -33.88 19.65 13.21
CA GLU A 36 -33.34 20.87 13.82
C GLU A 36 -33.40 22.08 12.86
N VAL A 37 -33.11 21.87 11.57
CA VAL A 37 -33.24 22.91 10.53
C VAL A 37 -34.70 23.32 10.32
N LEU A 38 -35.64 22.36 10.28
CA LEU A 38 -37.07 22.65 10.12
C LEU A 38 -37.65 23.41 11.32
N GLU A 39 -37.28 23.01 12.54
CA GLU A 39 -37.69 23.69 13.77
C GLU A 39 -37.15 25.12 13.82
N ALA A 40 -35.88 25.33 13.44
CA ALA A 40 -35.30 26.68 13.35
C ALA A 40 -35.97 27.53 12.26
N ALA A 41 -36.36 26.93 11.14
CA ALA A 41 -37.05 27.63 10.06
C ALA A 41 -38.48 28.05 10.46
N ARG A 42 -39.20 27.18 11.19
CA ARG A 42 -40.60 27.39 11.62
C ARG A 42 -40.73 28.12 12.95
N ASP A 43 -39.62 28.55 13.54
CA ASP A 43 -39.63 29.26 14.81
C ASP A 43 -40.41 30.60 14.69
N PRO A 44 -41.55 30.75 15.39
CA PRO A 44 -42.36 31.96 15.34
C PRO A 44 -41.64 33.18 15.95
N GLN A 45 -40.70 32.95 16.88
CA GLN A 45 -39.92 34.01 17.52
C GLN A 45 -38.76 34.50 16.66
N ARG A 46 -38.51 33.83 15.51
CA ARG A 46 -37.42 34.16 14.58
C ARG A 46 -36.05 34.23 15.27
N GLN A 47 -35.79 33.38 16.26
CA GLN A 47 -34.54 33.44 17.02
C GLN A 47 -33.33 33.35 16.09
N PRO A 48 -32.24 34.06 16.41
CA PRO A 48 -30.98 33.94 15.68
C PRO A 48 -30.44 32.51 15.77
N VAL A 49 -29.81 32.04 14.70
CA VAL A 49 -29.36 30.64 14.58
C VAL A 49 -27.86 30.61 14.36
N LEU A 50 -27.15 29.78 15.14
CA LEU A 50 -25.73 29.48 14.92
C LEU A 50 -25.59 28.06 14.37
N ILE A 51 -25.06 27.93 13.17
CA ILE A 51 -24.72 26.66 12.54
C ILE A 51 -23.23 26.41 12.75
N SER A 52 -22.90 25.48 13.63
CA SER A 52 -21.52 25.15 13.99
C SER A 52 -21.09 23.79 13.44
N GLY A 53 -19.83 23.68 13.06
CA GLY A 53 -19.26 22.41 12.64
C GLY A 53 -17.95 22.58 11.87
N GLU A 54 -17.31 21.45 11.59
CA GLU A 54 -16.04 21.41 10.88
C GLU A 54 -16.05 22.06 9.48
N PRO A 55 -14.86 22.37 8.94
CA PRO A 55 -14.71 22.83 7.56
C PRO A 55 -15.34 21.87 6.55
N GLY A 56 -15.91 22.45 5.49
CA GLY A 56 -16.41 21.70 4.36
C GLY A 56 -17.76 20.98 4.55
N LEU A 57 -18.52 21.32 5.61
CA LEU A 57 -19.86 20.79 5.85
C LEU A 57 -21.01 21.59 5.17
N GLU A 58 -20.67 22.58 4.35
CA GLU A 58 -21.62 23.46 3.66
C GLU A 58 -22.65 24.13 4.58
N LYS A 59 -22.18 24.68 5.70
CA LYS A 59 -23.01 25.34 6.72
C LYS A 59 -23.92 26.45 6.12
N ASP A 60 -23.39 27.21 5.18
CA ASP A 60 -24.12 28.28 4.45
C ASP A 60 -25.37 27.75 3.72
N ASN A 61 -25.31 26.54 3.17
CA ASN A 61 -26.47 25.92 2.54
C ASN A 61 -27.54 25.54 3.57
N LEU A 62 -27.14 25.10 4.77
CA LEU A 62 -28.09 24.84 5.86
C LEU A 62 -28.74 26.13 6.36
N ALA A 63 -27.99 27.23 6.44
CA ALA A 63 -28.54 28.55 6.76
C ALA A 63 -29.55 29.00 5.70
N ALA A 64 -29.25 28.79 4.41
CA ALA A 64 -30.20 29.05 3.34
C ALA A 64 -31.48 28.20 3.49
N LEU A 65 -31.39 26.92 3.88
CA LEU A 65 -32.57 26.10 4.15
C LEU A 65 -33.41 26.66 5.31
N VAL A 66 -32.78 27.18 6.36
CA VAL A 66 -33.50 27.86 7.47
C VAL A 66 -34.24 29.08 6.94
N HIS A 67 -33.59 29.94 6.14
CA HIS A 67 -34.20 31.13 5.57
C HIS A 67 -35.39 30.81 4.65
N TYR A 68 -35.19 29.98 3.61
CA TYR A 68 -36.24 29.66 2.64
C TYR A 68 -37.35 28.77 3.20
N GLY A 69 -37.10 28.07 4.30
CA GLY A 69 -38.10 27.33 5.06
C GLY A 69 -38.93 28.20 6.01
N SER A 70 -38.54 29.45 6.24
CA SER A 70 -39.19 30.38 7.18
C SER A 70 -40.25 31.28 6.54
N ALA A 71 -40.94 32.06 7.37
CA ALA A 71 -41.85 33.11 6.90
C ALA A 71 -41.13 34.21 6.07
N ASP A 72 -39.82 34.37 6.27
CA ASP A 72 -39.00 35.39 5.60
C ASP A 72 -38.46 34.95 4.23
N ARG A 73 -38.93 33.82 3.68
CA ARG A 73 -38.49 33.26 2.38
C ARG A 73 -38.58 34.22 1.18
N ARG A 74 -39.40 35.28 1.27
CA ARG A 74 -39.55 36.32 0.24
C ARG A 74 -38.60 37.51 0.43
N ARG A 75 -37.94 37.60 1.59
CA ARG A 75 -36.92 38.62 1.88
C ARG A 75 -35.57 38.19 1.33
N LEU A 76 -34.69 39.17 1.13
CA LEU A 76 -33.32 38.92 0.67
C LEU A 76 -32.54 38.17 1.75
N LEU A 77 -31.75 37.18 1.31
CA LEU A 77 -30.74 36.52 2.14
C LEU A 77 -29.39 37.09 1.74
N VAL A 78 -28.80 37.93 2.57
CA VAL A 78 -27.52 38.59 2.31
C VAL A 78 -26.43 37.84 3.06
N ARG A 79 -25.45 37.30 2.34
CA ARG A 79 -24.31 36.56 2.89
C ARG A 79 -23.08 37.46 2.92
N MET A 80 -22.50 37.61 4.11
CA MET A 80 -21.25 38.34 4.32
C MET A 80 -20.22 37.44 5.00
N GLU A 81 -18.96 37.56 4.59
CA GLU A 81 -17.79 36.93 5.21
C GLU A 81 -16.96 37.98 5.95
N ALA A 82 -16.00 37.54 6.78
CA ALA A 82 -15.13 38.45 7.53
C ALA A 82 -14.35 39.43 6.62
N SER A 83 -13.96 38.99 5.42
CA SER A 83 -13.32 39.85 4.41
C SER A 83 -14.22 40.96 3.89
N ASP A 84 -15.53 40.73 3.86
CA ASP A 84 -16.51 41.69 3.35
C ASP A 84 -16.81 42.80 4.37
N LEU A 85 -16.37 42.62 5.62
CA LEU A 85 -16.58 43.53 6.74
C LEU A 85 -15.38 44.47 6.99
N GLN A 86 -14.53 44.65 5.98
CA GLN A 86 -13.41 45.60 6.02
C GLN A 86 -13.76 46.91 5.28
N GLY A 87 -13.27 48.05 5.80
CA GLY A 87 -13.46 49.36 5.18
C GLY A 87 -14.93 49.75 5.02
N SER A 88 -15.35 50.11 3.80
CA SER A 88 -16.73 50.52 3.49
C SER A 88 -17.77 49.41 3.63
N GLY A 89 -17.35 48.15 3.79
CA GLY A 89 -18.25 47.01 3.97
C GLY A 89 -19.04 47.03 5.29
N LEU A 90 -18.53 47.71 6.32
CA LEU A 90 -19.24 47.91 7.59
C LEU A 90 -20.49 48.79 7.46
N ASN A 91 -20.50 49.68 6.46
CA ASN A 91 -21.64 50.56 6.20
C ASN A 91 -22.78 49.80 5.49
N LEU A 92 -22.49 48.64 4.87
CA LEU A 92 -23.52 47.80 4.25
C LEU A 92 -24.43 47.14 5.29
N LEU A 93 -23.97 46.98 6.54
CA LEU A 93 -24.80 46.46 7.62
C LEU A 93 -25.98 47.37 7.93
N ASP A 94 -25.81 48.68 7.75
CA ASP A 94 -26.86 49.68 7.97
C ASP A 94 -27.89 49.72 6.83
N GLU A 95 -27.55 49.14 5.67
CA GLU A 95 -28.41 49.09 4.48
C GLU A 95 -29.27 47.80 4.41
N LEU A 96 -29.12 46.86 5.34
CA LEU A 96 -29.80 45.55 5.29
C LEU A 96 -31.33 45.64 5.48
N GLY A 97 -31.81 46.62 6.25
CA GLY A 97 -33.23 46.85 6.51
C GLY A 97 -33.94 45.60 7.07
N SER A 98 -34.86 45.04 6.28
CA SER A 98 -35.65 43.85 6.66
C SER A 98 -35.03 42.51 6.21
N SER A 99 -33.89 42.54 5.52
CA SER A 99 -33.22 41.37 4.93
C SER A 99 -32.66 40.41 5.98
N THR A 100 -32.60 39.12 5.66
CA THR A 100 -31.92 38.12 6.52
C THR A 100 -30.42 38.20 6.28
N LEU A 101 -29.64 38.39 7.34
CA LEU A 101 -28.19 38.40 7.31
C LEU A 101 -27.65 37.00 7.61
N LEU A 102 -26.79 36.48 6.74
CA LEU A 102 -25.98 35.29 6.97
C LEU A 102 -24.52 35.71 7.13
N MET A 103 -24.02 35.63 8.35
CA MET A 103 -22.60 35.84 8.64
C MET A 103 -21.84 34.52 8.56
N SER A 104 -21.00 34.37 7.53
CA SER A 104 -20.18 33.18 7.32
C SER A 104 -18.82 33.31 8.00
N GLY A 105 -18.49 32.38 8.91
CA GLY A 105 -17.21 32.37 9.60
C GLY A 105 -17.11 33.43 10.69
N MET A 106 -18.09 33.47 11.59
CA MET A 106 -18.14 34.41 12.71
C MET A 106 -16.90 34.31 13.62
N ASP A 107 -16.24 33.15 13.66
CA ASP A 107 -14.98 32.90 14.38
C ASP A 107 -13.78 33.71 13.86
N ARG A 108 -13.88 34.30 12.66
CA ARG A 108 -12.80 35.04 12.00
C ARG A 108 -13.03 36.56 11.97
N VAL A 109 -14.12 37.01 12.59
CA VAL A 109 -14.51 38.42 12.66
C VAL A 109 -13.91 39.05 13.91
N ASP A 110 -13.43 40.29 13.82
CA ASP A 110 -12.88 41.02 14.96
C ASP A 110 -13.93 41.26 16.06
N ASP A 111 -13.50 41.24 17.33
CA ASP A 111 -14.39 41.30 18.50
C ASP A 111 -15.34 42.51 18.49
N ALA A 112 -14.87 43.69 18.08
CA ALA A 112 -15.71 44.89 18.00
C ALA A 112 -16.88 44.73 17.01
N VAL A 113 -16.63 44.09 15.87
CA VAL A 113 -17.65 43.82 14.85
C VAL A 113 -18.54 42.66 15.29
N GLN A 114 -17.99 41.66 15.99
CA GLN A 114 -18.79 40.58 16.57
C GLN A 114 -19.86 41.12 17.53
N GLN A 115 -19.50 42.04 18.42
CA GLN A 115 -20.47 42.65 19.35
C GLN A 115 -21.59 43.39 18.62
N ARG A 116 -21.27 44.10 17.53
CA ARG A 116 -22.29 44.75 16.69
C ARG A 116 -23.24 43.75 16.05
N LEU A 117 -22.72 42.65 15.50
CA LEU A 117 -23.53 41.58 14.89
C LEU A 117 -24.39 40.85 15.94
N ILE A 118 -23.90 40.70 17.17
CA ILE A 118 -24.67 40.15 18.29
C ILE A 118 -25.82 41.10 18.67
N ALA A 119 -25.56 42.40 18.77
CA ALA A 119 -26.60 43.40 19.03
C ALA A 119 -27.67 43.38 17.92
N MET A 120 -27.27 43.25 16.65
CA MET A 120 -28.22 43.04 15.53
C MET A 120 -29.06 41.78 15.70
N ALA A 121 -28.45 40.67 16.11
CA ALA A 121 -29.15 39.40 16.34
C ALA A 121 -30.17 39.47 17.49
N ARG A 122 -29.96 40.37 18.46
CA ARG A 122 -30.90 40.65 19.56
C ARG A 122 -32.00 41.65 19.18
N GLY A 123 -31.91 42.28 18.02
CA GLY A 123 -32.81 43.36 17.62
C GLY A 123 -32.51 44.70 18.30
N GLU A 124 -31.32 44.87 18.87
CA GLU A 124 -30.87 46.10 19.54
C GLU A 124 -30.29 47.13 18.53
N ALA A 125 -30.08 46.72 17.27
CA ALA A 125 -29.51 47.58 16.23
C ALA A 125 -30.57 48.46 15.56
N PRO A 126 -30.42 49.80 15.57
CA PRO A 126 -31.37 50.71 14.95
C PRO A 126 -31.41 50.52 13.43
N GLY A 127 -32.60 50.36 12.85
CA GLY A 127 -32.80 50.23 11.40
C GLY A 127 -32.79 48.80 10.85
N PHE A 128 -32.37 47.80 11.64
CA PHE A 128 -32.39 46.39 11.23
C PHE A 128 -33.58 45.64 11.82
N GLN A 129 -34.46 45.11 10.96
CA GLN A 129 -35.64 44.29 11.33
C GLN A 129 -35.58 42.88 10.72
N GLY A 130 -34.39 42.50 10.25
CA GLY A 130 -34.12 41.20 9.66
C GLY A 130 -33.83 40.12 10.69
N ARG A 131 -33.61 38.90 10.18
CA ARG A 131 -33.14 37.76 11.00
C ARG A 131 -31.64 37.56 10.78
N VAL A 132 -30.90 37.21 11.83
CA VAL A 132 -29.46 36.91 11.71
C VAL A 132 -29.19 35.41 11.84
N LEU A 133 -28.39 34.89 10.91
CA LEU A 133 -27.90 33.53 10.87
C LEU A 133 -26.36 33.56 10.90
N PHE A 134 -25.76 32.74 11.73
CA PHE A 134 -24.31 32.65 11.88
C PHE A 134 -23.82 31.28 11.45
N THR A 135 -22.64 31.23 10.83
CA THR A 135 -21.87 29.98 10.72
C THR A 135 -20.52 30.12 11.38
N SER A 136 -20.05 29.05 12.02
CA SER A 136 -18.76 29.03 12.70
C SER A 136 -18.07 27.67 12.60
N GLU A 137 -16.73 27.70 12.60
CA GLU A 137 -15.87 26.51 12.74
C GLU A 137 -15.36 26.32 14.17
N ALA A 138 -15.34 27.38 14.97
CA ALA A 138 -14.92 27.37 16.37
C ALA A 138 -16.09 27.66 17.32
N ALA A 139 -15.89 27.41 18.62
CA ALA A 139 -16.84 27.83 19.65
C ALA A 139 -16.76 29.35 19.83
N ILE A 140 -17.92 30.00 19.97
CA ILE A 140 -18.04 31.45 20.17
C ILE A 140 -18.83 31.67 21.46
N PRO A 141 -18.14 31.80 22.62
CA PRO A 141 -18.81 31.92 23.92
C PRO A 141 -19.78 33.10 24.01
N ALA A 142 -19.51 34.18 23.27
CA ALA A 142 -20.35 35.37 23.24
C ALA A 142 -21.78 35.12 22.69
N LEU A 143 -22.01 34.01 21.97
CA LEU A 143 -23.31 33.63 21.44
C LEU A 143 -24.04 32.60 22.31
N ASP A 144 -23.38 32.05 23.33
CA ASP A 144 -23.96 31.01 24.19
C ASP A 144 -25.20 31.53 24.93
N GLY A 145 -26.28 30.75 24.88
CA GLY A 145 -27.57 31.11 25.49
C GLY A 145 -28.38 32.17 24.74
N GLN A 146 -27.81 32.82 23.71
CA GLN A 146 -28.46 33.90 22.96
C GLN A 146 -28.98 33.45 21.60
N VAL A 147 -28.43 32.36 21.06
CA VAL A 147 -28.79 31.84 19.73
C VAL A 147 -29.17 30.36 19.81
N ARG A 148 -30.06 29.95 18.90
CA ARG A 148 -30.35 28.54 18.67
C ARG A 148 -29.18 27.89 17.93
N THR A 149 -28.49 26.95 18.58
CA THR A 149 -27.32 26.30 17.97
C THR A 149 -27.69 24.99 17.28
N ILE A 150 -27.33 24.86 16.00
CA ILE A 150 -27.41 23.64 15.21
C ILE A 150 -26.00 23.10 15.00
N ARG A 151 -25.69 21.91 15.55
CA ARG A 151 -24.36 21.28 15.41
C ARG A 151 -24.37 20.30 14.25
N VAL A 152 -23.58 20.60 13.23
CA VAL A 152 -23.50 19.78 12.01
C VAL A 152 -22.47 18.66 12.23
N PRO A 153 -22.88 17.38 12.24
CA PRO A 153 -21.95 16.29 12.51
C PRO A 153 -20.98 16.08 11.34
N PRO A 154 -19.70 15.79 11.57
CA PRO A 154 -18.76 15.54 10.49
C PRO A 154 -19.10 14.25 9.73
N LEU A 155 -18.66 14.17 8.46
CA LEU A 155 -19.02 13.09 7.54
C LEU A 155 -18.58 11.71 8.08
N ARG A 156 -17.44 11.64 8.78
CA ARG A 156 -16.93 10.41 9.42
C ARG A 156 -17.82 9.85 10.54
N VAL A 157 -18.72 10.65 11.11
CA VAL A 157 -19.70 10.19 12.12
C VAL A 157 -20.96 9.65 11.43
N ARG A 158 -21.26 10.12 10.22
CA ARG A 158 -22.42 9.70 9.41
C ARG A 158 -22.03 8.89 8.18
N ARG A 159 -21.09 7.94 8.36
CA ARG A 159 -20.57 7.05 7.30
C ARG A 159 -21.66 6.28 6.55
N THR A 160 -22.77 5.95 7.20
CA THR A 160 -23.90 5.26 6.57
C THR A 160 -24.54 6.10 5.46
N ASP A 161 -24.46 7.44 5.54
CA ASP A 161 -25.05 8.34 4.55
C ASP A 161 -24.18 8.51 3.29
N LEU A 162 -22.93 8.03 3.28
CA LEU A 162 -22.00 8.21 2.16
C LEU A 162 -22.53 7.62 0.86
N GLY A 163 -23.17 6.44 0.90
CA GLY A 163 -23.76 5.83 -0.29
C GLY A 163 -24.87 6.68 -0.91
N ASP A 164 -25.76 7.21 -0.07
CA ASP A 164 -26.86 8.09 -0.51
C ASP A 164 -26.31 9.39 -1.10
N TRP A 165 -25.26 9.93 -0.47
CA TRP A 165 -24.55 11.11 -0.93
C TRP A 165 -23.89 10.96 -2.29
N LEU A 166 -23.18 9.85 -2.50
CA LEU A 166 -22.56 9.54 -3.78
C LEU A 166 -23.62 9.41 -4.87
N ARG A 167 -24.67 8.62 -4.65
CA ARG A 167 -25.77 8.44 -5.61
C ARG A 167 -26.49 9.75 -5.92
N TYR A 168 -26.73 10.59 -4.91
CA TYR A 168 -27.31 11.92 -5.10
C TYR A 168 -26.42 12.80 -5.99
N ARG A 169 -25.11 12.82 -5.73
CA ARG A 169 -24.19 13.66 -6.50
C ARG A 169 -24.03 13.19 -7.95
N LEU A 170 -23.96 11.87 -8.16
CA LEU A 170 -23.94 11.27 -9.49
C LEU A 170 -25.17 11.70 -10.31
N ARG A 171 -26.37 11.62 -9.72
CA ARG A 171 -27.61 12.07 -10.37
C ARG A 171 -27.58 13.55 -10.74
N LEU A 172 -27.05 14.40 -9.86
CA LEU A 172 -27.01 15.84 -10.08
C LEU A 172 -26.04 16.24 -11.20
N GLN A 173 -24.89 15.56 -11.32
CA GLN A 173 -23.82 15.96 -12.25
C GLN A 173 -23.89 15.27 -13.63
N SER A 174 -24.55 14.10 -13.72
CA SER A 174 -24.62 13.32 -14.97
C SER A 174 -25.21 14.10 -16.17
N PRO A 175 -26.30 14.89 -16.02
CA PRO A 175 -26.84 15.68 -17.13
C PRO A 175 -25.84 16.71 -17.69
N GLY A 176 -25.04 17.34 -16.83
CA GLY A 176 -24.01 18.30 -17.25
C GLY A 176 -22.86 17.68 -18.04
N LEU A 177 -22.74 16.35 -18.04
CA LEU A 177 -21.75 15.59 -18.79
C LEU A 177 -22.31 14.97 -20.09
N GLY A 178 -23.59 15.19 -20.39
CA GLY A 178 -24.28 14.61 -21.55
C GLY A 178 -24.90 13.23 -21.31
N TRP A 179 -24.98 12.78 -20.05
CA TRP A 179 -25.56 11.49 -19.70
C TRP A 179 -27.00 11.62 -19.22
N GLY A 180 -27.92 10.89 -19.86
CA GLY A 180 -29.35 10.89 -19.50
C GLY A 180 -29.67 10.13 -18.21
N GLN A 181 -28.77 9.27 -17.73
CA GLN A 181 -28.89 8.53 -16.48
C GLN A 181 -27.55 8.52 -15.73
N PRO A 182 -27.55 8.42 -14.39
CA PRO A 182 -26.32 8.30 -13.62
C PRO A 182 -25.68 6.91 -13.80
N PRO A 183 -24.34 6.83 -13.86
CA PRO A 183 -23.66 5.54 -13.90
C PRO A 183 -23.82 4.78 -12.57
N ALA A 184 -23.82 3.45 -12.60
CA ALA A 184 -23.95 2.65 -11.39
C ALA A 184 -22.69 2.75 -10.51
N LEU A 185 -22.89 2.76 -9.19
CA LEU A 185 -21.81 2.84 -8.20
C LEU A 185 -21.60 1.46 -7.55
N PRO A 186 -20.39 0.88 -7.60
CA PRO A 186 -20.09 -0.37 -6.90
C PRO A 186 -20.16 -0.22 -5.37
N ASP A 187 -20.73 -1.20 -4.67
CA ASP A 187 -20.81 -1.20 -3.20
C ASP A 187 -19.43 -1.26 -2.52
N SER A 188 -18.44 -1.85 -3.19
CA SER A 188 -17.03 -1.87 -2.76
C SER A 188 -16.45 -0.47 -2.62
N VAL A 189 -16.81 0.46 -3.51
CA VAL A 189 -16.40 1.87 -3.44
C VAL A 189 -17.01 2.53 -2.21
N VAL A 190 -18.30 2.31 -1.97
CA VAL A 190 -18.99 2.84 -0.78
C VAL A 190 -18.30 2.34 0.49
N ARG A 191 -18.04 1.03 0.59
CA ARG A 191 -17.34 0.43 1.74
C ARG A 191 -15.92 0.97 1.91
N ARG A 192 -15.19 1.20 0.82
CA ARG A 192 -13.86 1.80 0.84
C ARG A 192 -13.90 3.23 1.40
N LEU A 193 -14.81 4.06 0.87
CA LEU A 193 -14.96 5.45 1.29
C LEU A 193 -15.52 5.58 2.71
N GLN A 194 -16.32 4.62 3.19
CA GLN A 194 -16.77 4.57 4.58
C GLN A 194 -15.63 4.46 5.60
N ASN A 195 -14.48 3.89 5.20
CA ASN A 195 -13.30 3.81 6.04
C ASN A 195 -12.39 5.06 5.94
N HIS A 196 -12.78 6.05 5.13
CA HIS A 196 -12.04 7.30 4.96
C HIS A 196 -12.50 8.37 5.97
N ASP A 197 -11.57 9.20 6.43
CA ASP A 197 -11.83 10.20 7.49
C ASP A 197 -12.46 11.50 6.98
N PHE A 198 -12.25 11.85 5.69
CA PHE A 198 -12.72 13.09 5.04
C PHE A 198 -12.44 14.37 5.86
N ALA A 199 -11.19 14.83 5.85
CA ALA A 199 -10.75 15.99 6.62
C ALA A 199 -11.50 17.29 6.23
N ASN A 200 -11.90 17.42 4.96
CA ASN A 200 -12.70 18.56 4.48
C ASN A 200 -14.13 18.15 4.11
N ASN A 201 -14.63 17.09 4.77
CA ASN A 201 -16.02 16.63 4.77
C ASN A 201 -16.66 16.56 3.36
N LEU A 202 -17.76 17.29 3.13
CA LEU A 202 -18.55 17.23 1.90
C LEU A 202 -17.83 17.89 0.72
N ARG A 203 -17.06 18.96 0.97
CA ARG A 203 -16.27 19.61 -0.09
C ARG A 203 -15.26 18.64 -0.70
N GLU A 204 -14.60 17.85 0.14
CA GLU A 204 -13.65 16.81 -0.30
C GLU A 204 -14.35 15.71 -1.09
N LEU A 205 -15.48 15.21 -0.58
CA LEU A 205 -16.28 14.20 -1.26
C LEU A 205 -16.77 14.68 -2.62
N GLU A 206 -17.28 15.91 -2.71
CA GLU A 206 -17.76 16.49 -3.97
C GLU A 206 -16.64 16.67 -4.98
N ALA A 207 -15.48 17.16 -4.55
CA ALA A 207 -14.30 17.26 -5.43
C ALA A 207 -13.83 15.88 -5.91
N MET A 208 -13.91 14.85 -5.07
CA MET A 208 -13.60 13.47 -5.46
C MET A 208 -14.57 12.93 -6.51
N VAL A 209 -15.88 13.13 -6.32
CA VAL A 209 -16.90 12.70 -7.29
C VAL A 209 -16.78 13.46 -8.61
N ASP A 210 -16.54 14.77 -8.57
CA ASP A 210 -16.39 15.57 -9.79
C ASP A 210 -15.20 15.10 -10.65
N ARG A 211 -14.05 14.87 -10.00
CA ARG A 211 -12.89 14.27 -10.66
C ARG A 211 -13.21 12.88 -11.19
N ALA A 212 -13.93 12.09 -10.40
CA ALA A 212 -14.27 10.72 -10.76
C ALA A 212 -15.13 10.67 -12.04
N LEU A 213 -16.16 11.51 -12.13
CA LEU A 213 -17.02 11.55 -13.30
C LEU A 213 -16.32 12.08 -14.56
N ARG A 214 -15.48 13.12 -14.42
CA ARG A 214 -14.68 13.63 -15.54
C ARG A 214 -13.73 12.57 -16.09
N GLN A 215 -13.04 11.84 -15.20
CA GLN A 215 -12.15 10.74 -15.58
C GLN A 215 -12.92 9.60 -16.26
N ALA A 216 -14.07 9.21 -15.71
CA ALA A 216 -14.91 8.17 -16.31
C ALA A 216 -15.40 8.58 -17.71
N ARG A 217 -15.84 9.83 -17.91
CA ARG A 217 -16.22 10.36 -19.23
C ARG A 217 -15.08 10.31 -20.24
N GLN A 218 -13.87 10.67 -19.80
CA GLN A 218 -12.69 10.64 -20.66
C GLN A 218 -12.31 9.20 -21.05
N GLN A 219 -12.41 8.25 -20.11
CA GLN A 219 -12.16 6.82 -20.36
C GLN A 219 -13.19 6.19 -21.30
N SER A 220 -14.46 6.60 -21.18
CA SER A 220 -15.56 6.13 -22.02
C SER A 220 -15.75 6.93 -23.31
N GLN A 221 -14.81 7.80 -23.68
CA GLN A 221 -14.88 8.66 -24.88
C GLN A 221 -16.19 9.46 -25.00
N GLY A 222 -16.80 9.82 -23.86
CA GLY A 222 -18.08 10.53 -23.80
C GLY A 222 -19.31 9.65 -23.61
N GLU A 223 -19.22 8.34 -23.83
CA GLU A 223 -20.31 7.40 -23.58
C GLU A 223 -20.55 7.18 -22.07
N LEU A 224 -21.76 6.74 -21.72
CA LEU A 224 -22.13 6.45 -20.33
C LEU A 224 -21.58 5.07 -19.93
N PRO A 225 -20.64 4.97 -18.97
CA PRO A 225 -20.22 3.67 -18.46
C PRO A 225 -21.36 3.02 -17.64
N PRO A 226 -21.64 1.72 -17.82
CA PRO A 226 -22.66 1.02 -17.05
C PRO A 226 -22.30 0.94 -15.55
N LEU A 227 -20.99 0.92 -15.23
CA LEU A 227 -20.46 0.86 -13.87
C LEU A 227 -19.25 1.79 -13.75
N LEU A 228 -19.19 2.62 -12.71
CA LEU A 228 -18.00 3.42 -12.44
C LEU A 228 -16.83 2.53 -12.00
N PRO A 229 -15.66 2.60 -12.66
CA PRO A 229 -14.49 1.83 -12.25
C PRO A 229 -14.03 2.28 -10.85
N GLU A 230 -13.72 1.33 -9.98
CA GLU A 230 -13.30 1.62 -8.61
C GLU A 230 -12.00 2.43 -8.53
N GLU A 231 -11.19 2.34 -9.58
CA GLU A 231 -9.89 3.01 -9.73
C GLU A 231 -10.02 4.54 -9.77
N VAL A 232 -11.22 5.04 -10.05
CA VAL A 232 -11.50 6.45 -10.27
C VAL A 232 -11.73 7.21 -8.95
N PHE A 233 -11.95 6.48 -7.84
CA PHE A 233 -12.11 7.03 -6.50
C PHE A 233 -10.82 6.92 -5.68
N TRP A 234 -10.05 8.03 -5.64
CA TRP A 234 -8.77 8.14 -4.94
C TRP A 234 -8.92 8.80 -3.55
N THR A 235 -8.34 8.21 -2.51
CA THR A 235 -8.24 8.81 -1.16
C THR A 235 -6.77 8.94 -0.74
N GLU A 236 -6.37 10.07 -0.15
CA GLU A 236 -5.01 10.22 0.37
C GLU A 236 -4.86 9.43 1.67
N GLU A 237 -4.17 8.29 1.64
CA GLU A 237 -3.80 7.59 2.87
C GLU A 237 -2.90 8.50 3.73
N LYS A 238 -3.32 8.75 4.99
CA LYS A 238 -2.57 9.51 6.01
C LYS A 238 -1.06 9.22 5.96
N LYS A 239 -0.26 10.29 5.85
CA LYS A 239 1.21 10.28 5.96
C LYS A 239 1.67 9.42 7.16
N ARG A 240 2.09 8.18 6.91
CA ARG A 240 2.81 7.34 7.87
C ARG A 240 4.15 8.02 8.19
N ARG A 241 4.26 8.62 9.38
CA ARG A 241 5.29 9.57 9.84
C ARG A 241 6.73 9.04 9.94
N ALA A 242 7.06 7.88 9.40
CA ALA A 242 8.41 7.30 9.51
C ALA A 242 8.95 6.83 8.15
N ARG A 243 8.79 7.64 7.10
CA ARG A 243 9.37 7.37 5.78
C ARG A 243 10.41 8.42 5.45
N PHE A 244 11.66 8.01 5.24
CA PHE A 244 12.76 8.89 4.86
C PHE A 244 13.08 8.71 3.38
N ASP A 245 13.00 9.77 2.58
CA ASP A 245 13.28 9.72 1.14
C ASP A 245 14.78 9.94 0.88
N ILE A 246 15.46 8.89 0.41
CA ILE A 246 16.90 8.90 0.15
C ILE A 246 17.23 9.88 -0.99
N TRP A 247 16.40 9.95 -2.02
CA TRP A 247 16.67 10.77 -3.19
C TRP A 247 16.38 12.26 -2.96
N ARG A 248 15.52 12.60 -1.99
CA ARG A 248 15.42 13.98 -1.51
C ARG A 248 16.68 14.41 -0.76
N TRP A 249 17.29 13.51 0.01
CA TRP A 249 18.53 13.80 0.75
C TRP A 249 19.77 13.87 -0.17
N LYS A 250 19.90 12.95 -1.13
CA LYS A 250 21.01 12.91 -2.10
C LYS A 250 20.46 12.74 -3.53
N PRO A 251 20.14 13.84 -4.23
CA PRO A 251 19.57 13.80 -5.57
C PRO A 251 20.46 13.12 -6.62
N GLN A 252 21.78 13.28 -6.52
CA GLN A 252 22.76 12.69 -7.45
C GLN A 252 22.68 11.16 -7.51
N LEU A 253 22.33 10.51 -6.39
CA LEU A 253 22.15 9.05 -6.35
C LEU A 253 21.03 8.60 -7.29
N ARG A 254 19.97 9.40 -7.45
CA ARG A 254 18.87 9.08 -8.35
C ARG A 254 19.35 8.98 -9.80
N ASP A 255 20.16 9.94 -10.23
CA ASP A 255 20.66 10.02 -11.61
C ASP A 255 21.56 8.85 -11.95
N TRP A 256 22.45 8.46 -11.03
CA TRP A 256 23.28 7.27 -11.17
C TRP A 256 22.43 5.98 -11.18
N MET A 257 21.51 5.83 -10.22
CA MET A 257 20.66 4.63 -10.10
C MET A 257 19.69 4.44 -11.26
N ARG A 258 19.31 5.51 -11.98
CA ARG A 258 18.44 5.42 -13.16
C ARG A 258 19.21 5.25 -14.47
N ALA A 259 20.54 5.39 -14.50
CA ALA A 259 21.31 5.39 -15.73
C ALA A 259 21.13 4.06 -16.51
N PRO A 260 20.58 4.07 -17.75
CA PRO A 260 20.37 2.84 -18.52
C PRO A 260 21.68 2.12 -18.87
N ALA A 261 22.76 2.87 -19.12
CA ALA A 261 24.07 2.30 -19.40
C ALA A 261 24.58 1.45 -18.23
N LEU A 262 24.44 1.93 -17.00
CA LEU A 262 24.83 1.18 -15.79
C LEU A 262 24.09 -0.16 -15.71
N TRP A 263 22.76 -0.15 -15.86
CA TRP A 263 21.95 -1.36 -15.81
C TRP A 263 22.23 -2.30 -16.99
N ASN A 264 22.39 -1.77 -18.20
CA ASN A 264 22.65 -2.59 -19.38
C ASN A 264 24.03 -3.26 -19.31
N THR A 265 25.07 -2.53 -18.91
CA THR A 265 26.42 -3.07 -18.74
C THR A 265 26.48 -4.07 -17.60
N LEU A 266 25.82 -3.80 -16.47
CA LEU A 266 25.73 -4.75 -15.36
C LEU A 266 25.01 -6.04 -15.76
N LEU A 267 23.82 -5.92 -16.36
CA LEU A 267 22.96 -7.07 -16.63
C LEU A 267 23.42 -7.88 -17.85
N PHE A 268 23.56 -7.25 -19.01
CA PHE A 268 23.89 -7.92 -20.26
C PHE A 268 25.40 -8.11 -20.45
N GLY A 269 26.22 -7.29 -19.79
CA GLY A 269 27.68 -7.48 -19.74
C GLY A 269 28.08 -8.41 -18.60
N LEU A 270 28.13 -7.91 -17.36
CA LEU A 270 28.72 -8.68 -16.25
C LEU A 270 27.92 -9.93 -15.90
N VAL A 271 26.63 -9.79 -15.57
CA VAL A 271 25.81 -10.88 -15.00
C VAL A 271 25.59 -12.02 -15.98
N SER A 272 25.26 -11.70 -17.23
CA SER A 272 25.01 -12.72 -18.27
C SER A 272 26.23 -13.60 -18.52
N TRP A 273 27.40 -12.98 -18.71
CA TRP A 273 28.65 -13.69 -18.98
C TRP A 273 29.18 -14.42 -17.74
N LEU A 274 29.06 -13.83 -16.55
CA LEU A 274 29.39 -14.50 -15.30
C LEU A 274 28.54 -15.77 -15.12
N PHE A 275 27.25 -15.72 -15.44
CA PHE A 275 26.39 -16.91 -15.36
C PHE A 275 26.82 -18.03 -16.30
N VAL A 276 27.24 -17.70 -17.53
CA VAL A 276 27.79 -18.69 -18.48
C VAL A 276 29.08 -19.28 -17.91
N ALA A 277 29.99 -18.44 -17.42
CA ALA A 277 31.26 -18.89 -16.83
C ALA A 277 31.03 -19.82 -15.63
N VAL A 278 30.08 -19.49 -14.73
CA VAL A 278 29.72 -20.33 -13.58
C VAL A 278 29.19 -21.69 -14.04
N ASN A 279 28.27 -21.73 -15.03
CA ASN A 279 27.76 -23.01 -15.51
C ASN A 279 28.85 -23.85 -16.19
N LEU A 280 29.71 -23.23 -17.02
CA LEU A 280 30.84 -23.94 -17.63
C LEU A 280 31.79 -24.49 -16.56
N ALA A 281 32.08 -23.73 -15.50
CA ALA A 281 32.92 -24.18 -14.40
C ALA A 281 32.28 -25.29 -13.55
N LEU A 282 30.95 -25.33 -13.41
CA LEU A 282 30.24 -26.41 -12.73
C LEU A 282 30.22 -27.71 -13.55
N TRP A 283 30.18 -27.62 -14.89
CA TRP A 283 30.21 -28.78 -15.79
C TRP A 283 31.61 -29.32 -16.03
N LEU A 284 32.58 -28.44 -16.27
CA LEU A 284 33.95 -28.81 -16.64
C LEU A 284 34.88 -28.94 -15.43
N GLY A 285 34.52 -28.33 -14.30
CA GLY A 285 35.31 -28.36 -13.08
C GLY A 285 35.13 -29.64 -12.25
N PRO A 286 35.86 -29.74 -11.12
CA PRO A 286 35.70 -30.83 -10.17
C PRO A 286 34.25 -30.96 -9.71
N GLN A 287 33.77 -32.19 -9.53
CA GLN A 287 32.36 -32.41 -9.17
C GLN A 287 32.11 -32.30 -7.66
N ASP A 288 33.17 -32.39 -6.85
CA ASP A 288 33.12 -32.29 -5.40
C ASP A 288 33.22 -30.84 -4.91
N ARG A 289 32.47 -30.52 -3.86
CA ARG A 289 32.39 -29.19 -3.24
C ARG A 289 33.72 -28.67 -2.68
N ALA A 290 34.57 -29.54 -2.15
CA ALA A 290 35.86 -29.13 -1.59
C ALA A 290 36.83 -28.61 -2.68
N ALA A 291 36.69 -29.11 -3.91
CA ALA A 291 37.59 -28.79 -5.02
C ALA A 291 36.98 -27.78 -6.02
N ASN A 292 35.67 -27.55 -5.99
CA ASN A 292 34.99 -26.64 -6.91
C ASN A 292 34.67 -25.28 -6.24
N PRO A 293 35.47 -24.23 -6.48
CA PRO A 293 35.27 -22.93 -5.85
C PRO A 293 33.95 -22.27 -6.25
N MET A 294 33.38 -22.60 -7.42
CA MET A 294 32.09 -22.07 -7.86
C MET A 294 30.93 -22.69 -7.08
N LEU A 295 31.03 -23.97 -6.74
CA LEU A 295 30.04 -24.64 -5.91
C LEU A 295 30.06 -24.08 -4.47
N THR A 296 31.26 -23.87 -3.92
CA THR A 296 31.42 -23.22 -2.61
C THR A 296 30.93 -21.77 -2.63
N LEU A 297 31.25 -20.97 -3.66
CA LEU A 297 30.73 -19.60 -3.80
C LEU A 297 29.19 -19.59 -3.85
N PHE A 298 28.59 -20.49 -4.62
CA PHE A 298 27.14 -20.55 -4.78
C PHE A 298 26.41 -21.02 -3.52
N TRP A 299 26.91 -22.03 -2.80
CA TRP A 299 26.20 -22.53 -1.62
C TRP A 299 26.62 -21.84 -0.31
N ALA A 300 27.90 -21.49 -0.16
CA ALA A 300 28.42 -20.87 1.07
C ALA A 300 28.29 -19.34 1.11
N TRP A 301 28.47 -18.62 0.01
CA TRP A 301 28.35 -17.15 0.02
C TRP A 301 26.95 -16.65 -0.30
N TRP A 302 26.36 -17.16 -1.38
CA TRP A 302 25.15 -16.59 -1.97
C TRP A 302 23.96 -16.64 -1.01
N TRP A 303 23.67 -17.80 -0.39
CA TRP A 303 22.49 -17.99 0.47
C TRP A 303 22.52 -17.13 1.75
N PRO A 304 23.60 -17.12 2.56
CA PRO A 304 23.69 -16.22 3.71
C PRO A 304 23.58 -14.74 3.32
N LEU A 305 24.27 -14.33 2.25
CA LEU A 305 24.27 -12.95 1.78
C LEU A 305 22.86 -12.51 1.36
N ILE A 306 22.18 -13.37 0.63
CA ILE A 306 20.81 -13.15 0.21
C ILE A 306 19.87 -13.02 1.42
N LEU A 307 19.93 -13.95 2.37
CA LEU A 307 19.08 -13.92 3.55
C LEU A 307 19.36 -12.67 4.39
N LEU A 308 20.62 -12.28 4.57
CA LEU A 308 21.01 -11.07 5.29
C LEU A 308 20.49 -9.79 4.61
N SER A 309 20.46 -9.77 3.28
CA SER A 309 20.05 -8.61 2.51
C SER A 309 18.53 -8.38 2.47
N TYR A 310 17.70 -9.41 2.64
CA TYR A 310 16.24 -9.28 2.47
C TYR A 310 15.58 -8.26 3.39
N PRO A 311 15.88 -8.22 4.71
CA PRO A 311 15.34 -7.18 5.59
C PRO A 311 15.78 -5.77 5.21
N LEU A 312 16.84 -5.62 4.42
CA LEU A 312 17.35 -4.32 3.99
C LEU A 312 16.74 -3.90 2.65
N VAL A 313 16.94 -4.71 1.61
CA VAL A 313 16.68 -4.34 0.20
C VAL A 313 15.57 -5.14 -0.46
N GLY A 314 14.92 -6.09 0.23
CA GLY A 314 13.82 -6.87 -0.34
C GLY A 314 14.24 -7.65 -1.59
N ARG A 315 13.49 -7.55 -2.70
CA ARG A 315 13.71 -8.37 -3.92
C ARG A 315 14.80 -7.84 -4.87
N LEU A 316 15.76 -7.03 -4.41
CA LEU A 316 16.78 -6.43 -5.28
C LEU A 316 17.54 -7.47 -6.13
N TRP A 317 17.83 -8.65 -5.59
CA TRP A 317 18.48 -9.73 -6.33
C TRP A 317 17.70 -10.19 -7.57
N CYS A 318 16.36 -10.11 -7.55
CA CYS A 318 15.54 -10.42 -8.71
C CYS A 318 15.70 -9.38 -9.85
N ALA A 319 16.19 -8.18 -9.56
CA ALA A 319 16.55 -7.19 -10.59
C ALA A 319 17.92 -7.45 -11.23
N ILE A 320 18.82 -8.19 -10.56
CA ILE A 320 20.18 -8.53 -11.05
C ILE A 320 20.30 -10.04 -11.35
N CYS A 321 19.17 -10.75 -11.38
CA CYS A 321 19.15 -12.21 -11.53
C CYS A 321 19.49 -12.64 -12.97
N PRO A 322 20.41 -13.60 -13.18
CA PRO A 322 20.78 -14.06 -14.51
C PRO A 322 19.62 -14.72 -15.27
N PHE A 323 18.74 -15.45 -14.58
CA PHE A 323 17.57 -16.09 -15.20
C PHE A 323 16.68 -15.08 -15.92
N MET A 324 16.53 -13.91 -15.29
CA MET A 324 15.75 -12.81 -15.83
C MET A 324 16.45 -12.14 -17.03
N VAL A 325 17.78 -12.03 -17.01
CA VAL A 325 18.56 -11.46 -18.13
C VAL A 325 18.42 -12.33 -19.37
N TRP A 326 18.59 -13.64 -19.24
CA TRP A 326 18.40 -14.58 -20.35
C TRP A 326 16.97 -14.58 -20.89
N GLY A 327 15.97 -14.46 -20.01
CA GLY A 327 14.58 -14.26 -20.42
C GLY A 327 14.37 -12.99 -21.25
N GLN A 328 15.00 -11.86 -20.87
CA GLN A 328 14.95 -10.62 -21.66
C GLN A 328 15.68 -10.72 -23.00
N ILE A 329 16.85 -11.37 -23.04
CA ILE A 329 17.58 -11.60 -24.29
C ILE A 329 16.69 -12.40 -25.25
N ALA A 330 16.12 -13.51 -24.78
CA ALA A 330 15.17 -14.30 -25.57
C ALA A 330 13.97 -13.45 -26.04
N GLN A 331 13.40 -12.64 -25.16
CA GLN A 331 12.26 -11.79 -25.48
C GLN A 331 12.54 -10.74 -26.57
N LYS A 332 13.80 -10.28 -26.70
CA LYS A 332 14.26 -9.38 -27.77
C LYS A 332 14.55 -10.12 -29.07
N LEU A 333 15.01 -11.37 -28.98
CA LEU A 333 15.30 -12.21 -30.15
C LEU A 333 14.05 -12.84 -30.79
N THR A 334 12.96 -12.97 -30.05
CA THR A 334 11.70 -13.55 -30.55
C THR A 334 10.66 -12.45 -30.86
N PRO A 335 10.44 -12.06 -32.14
CA PRO A 335 9.54 -10.97 -32.52
C PRO A 335 8.05 -11.36 -32.61
N TRP A 336 7.65 -12.52 -32.08
CA TRP A 336 6.31 -13.07 -32.26
C TRP A 336 5.31 -12.44 -31.28
N HIS A 337 4.01 -12.48 -31.62
CA HIS A 337 2.96 -11.93 -30.77
C HIS A 337 2.83 -12.75 -29.48
N LYS A 338 3.09 -12.09 -28.34
CA LYS A 338 3.12 -12.71 -27.01
C LYS A 338 1.71 -12.74 -26.43
N LYS A 339 1.42 -13.76 -25.62
CA LYS A 339 0.13 -13.84 -24.92
C LYS A 339 0.11 -12.81 -23.78
N SER A 340 -1.01 -12.10 -23.65
CA SER A 340 -1.27 -11.25 -22.49
C SER A 340 -1.38 -12.09 -21.21
N TRP A 341 -1.22 -11.43 -20.06
CA TRP A 341 -1.32 -12.10 -18.78
C TRP A 341 -2.75 -12.59 -18.52
N PRO A 342 -2.92 -13.77 -17.89
CA PRO A 342 -4.23 -14.18 -17.42
C PRO A 342 -4.80 -13.12 -16.45
N HIS A 343 -5.99 -12.62 -16.75
CA HIS A 343 -6.69 -11.63 -15.92
C HIS A 343 -7.41 -12.31 -14.74
N GLY A 344 -7.52 -11.61 -13.61
CA GLY A 344 -8.23 -12.08 -12.42
C GLY A 344 -7.31 -12.33 -11.21
N ASP A 345 -7.80 -13.13 -10.25
CA ASP A 345 -7.09 -13.46 -9.01
C ASP A 345 -6.04 -14.57 -9.24
N THR A 346 -4.95 -14.19 -9.92
CA THR A 346 -3.85 -15.10 -10.27
C THR A 346 -3.10 -15.66 -9.06
N ASP A 347 -3.24 -15.02 -7.90
CA ASP A 347 -2.60 -15.48 -6.66
C ASP A 347 -3.21 -16.80 -6.17
N ARG A 348 -4.45 -17.14 -6.55
CA ARG A 348 -5.11 -18.40 -6.17
C ARG A 348 -4.38 -19.65 -6.66
N TRP A 349 -3.85 -19.61 -7.88
CA TRP A 349 -3.11 -20.73 -8.48
C TRP A 349 -1.60 -20.50 -8.42
N GLY A 350 -1.13 -19.24 -8.52
CA GLY A 350 0.29 -18.93 -8.52
C GLY A 350 0.95 -19.23 -7.19
N ALA A 351 0.34 -18.82 -6.07
CA ALA A 351 0.92 -19.03 -4.74
C ALA A 351 1.09 -20.52 -4.34
N PRO A 352 0.09 -21.42 -4.52
CA PRO A 352 0.31 -22.85 -4.27
C PRO A 352 1.31 -23.47 -5.24
N LEU A 353 1.35 -23.03 -6.50
CA LEU A 353 2.35 -23.51 -7.47
C LEU A 353 3.78 -23.10 -7.08
N LEU A 354 3.97 -21.89 -6.56
CA LEU A 354 5.25 -21.44 -6.01
C LEU A 354 5.66 -22.29 -4.81
N ALA A 355 4.74 -22.62 -3.91
CA ALA A 355 5.00 -23.48 -2.75
C ALA A 355 5.37 -24.91 -3.19
N ALA A 356 4.63 -25.49 -4.13
CA ALA A 356 4.90 -26.82 -4.67
C ALA A 356 6.23 -26.88 -5.43
N GLY A 357 6.54 -25.87 -6.24
CA GLY A 357 7.82 -25.75 -6.94
C GLY A 357 8.99 -25.62 -5.96
N PHE A 358 8.83 -24.84 -4.89
CA PHE A 358 9.87 -24.72 -3.86
C PHE A 358 10.06 -26.04 -3.09
N ALA A 359 8.96 -26.73 -2.75
CA ALA A 359 8.99 -28.05 -2.14
C ALA A 359 9.72 -29.07 -3.02
N ALA A 360 9.46 -29.08 -4.33
CA ALA A 360 10.15 -29.96 -5.28
C ALA A 360 11.66 -29.66 -5.34
N ILE A 361 12.06 -28.39 -5.31
CA ILE A 361 13.48 -27.99 -5.26
C ILE A 361 14.13 -28.50 -3.96
N LEU A 362 13.48 -28.33 -2.81
CA LEU A 362 14.01 -28.81 -1.53
C LEU A 362 14.15 -30.34 -1.46
N LEU A 363 13.17 -31.07 -2.01
CA LEU A 363 13.25 -32.53 -2.10
C LEU A 363 14.37 -32.97 -3.05
N TRP A 364 14.55 -32.28 -4.18
CA TRP A 364 15.69 -32.54 -5.08
C TRP A 364 17.01 -32.28 -4.33
N GLU A 365 17.13 -31.12 -3.70
CA GLU A 365 18.31 -30.68 -2.96
C GLU A 365 18.82 -31.78 -2.00
N GLU A 366 17.94 -32.24 -1.11
CA GLU A 366 18.30 -33.17 -0.03
C GLU A 366 18.37 -34.63 -0.50
N VAL A 367 17.51 -35.08 -1.42
CA VAL A 367 17.48 -36.49 -1.81
C VAL A 367 18.61 -36.83 -2.79
N TRP A 368 19.07 -35.88 -3.60
CA TRP A 368 20.15 -36.11 -4.60
C TRP A 368 21.49 -35.45 -4.24
N ASN A 369 21.65 -34.95 -3.02
CA ASN A 369 22.89 -34.32 -2.54
C ASN A 369 23.35 -33.16 -3.44
N LEU A 370 22.41 -32.29 -3.80
CA LEU A 370 22.63 -31.24 -4.78
C LEU A 370 23.74 -30.27 -4.36
N GLU A 371 23.81 -29.96 -3.06
CA GLU A 371 24.80 -29.06 -2.48
C GLU A 371 26.25 -29.52 -2.70
N ASN A 372 26.46 -30.83 -2.87
CA ASN A 372 27.79 -31.43 -3.02
C ASN A 372 28.11 -31.90 -4.44
N THR A 373 27.17 -31.75 -5.38
CA THR A 373 27.33 -32.22 -6.76
C THR A 373 27.22 -31.08 -7.77
N ALA A 374 28.33 -30.74 -8.43
CA ALA A 374 28.41 -29.54 -9.28
C ALA A 374 27.50 -29.56 -10.53
N TRP A 375 27.49 -30.66 -11.30
CA TRP A 375 26.67 -30.75 -12.51
C TRP A 375 25.16 -30.71 -12.21
N LEU A 376 24.71 -31.37 -11.13
CA LEU A 376 23.32 -31.33 -10.69
C LEU A 376 22.90 -29.90 -10.32
N SER A 377 23.77 -29.19 -9.58
CA SER A 377 23.56 -27.78 -9.25
C SER A 377 23.41 -26.91 -10.51
N SER A 378 24.25 -27.14 -11.54
CA SER A 378 24.09 -26.46 -12.83
C SER A 378 22.79 -26.84 -13.55
N CYS A 379 22.38 -28.11 -13.54
CA CYS A 379 21.10 -28.53 -14.11
C CYS A 379 19.92 -27.80 -13.46
N LEU A 380 19.93 -27.58 -12.14
CA LEU A 380 18.91 -26.76 -11.47
C LEU A 380 18.90 -25.32 -11.99
N LEU A 381 20.08 -24.68 -12.10
CA LEU A 381 20.21 -23.31 -12.61
C LEU A 381 19.70 -23.20 -14.07
N LEU A 382 20.07 -24.15 -14.92
CA LEU A 382 19.64 -24.21 -16.31
C LEU A 382 18.14 -24.49 -16.43
N LEU A 383 17.57 -25.34 -15.58
CA LEU A 383 16.13 -25.63 -15.55
C LEU A 383 15.31 -24.39 -15.18
N ILE A 384 15.74 -23.63 -14.16
CA ILE A 384 15.11 -22.36 -13.79
C ILE A 384 15.28 -21.32 -14.91
N THR A 385 16.44 -21.29 -15.56
CA THR A 385 16.70 -20.41 -16.70
C THR A 385 15.81 -20.75 -17.89
N ALA A 386 15.65 -22.04 -18.20
CA ALA A 386 14.77 -22.52 -19.25
C ALA A 386 13.32 -22.12 -18.97
N GLY A 387 12.84 -22.28 -17.73
CA GLY A 387 11.52 -21.80 -17.31
C GLY A 387 11.34 -20.28 -17.50
N ALA A 388 12.37 -19.49 -17.17
CA ALA A 388 12.37 -18.05 -17.38
C ALA A 388 12.35 -17.67 -18.86
N VAL A 389 13.15 -18.33 -19.70
CA VAL A 389 13.22 -18.14 -21.15
C VAL A 389 11.89 -18.50 -21.80
N ILE A 390 11.36 -19.69 -21.54
CA ILE A 390 10.07 -20.16 -22.05
C ILE A 390 8.94 -19.20 -21.61
N GLY A 391 8.93 -18.80 -20.33
CA GLY A 391 7.94 -17.86 -19.83
C GLY A 391 8.00 -16.49 -20.52
N SER A 392 9.20 -15.99 -20.83
CA SER A 392 9.43 -14.70 -21.48
C SER A 392 9.20 -14.71 -23.00
N THR A 393 9.27 -15.87 -23.67
CA THR A 393 8.95 -16.01 -25.09
C THR A 393 7.46 -16.23 -25.32
N VAL A 394 6.75 -16.90 -24.40
CA VAL A 394 5.31 -17.18 -24.52
C VAL A 394 4.43 -16.03 -24.06
N PHE A 395 4.79 -15.37 -22.94
CA PHE A 395 3.98 -14.31 -22.33
C PHE A 395 4.64 -12.93 -22.42
N GLU A 396 3.83 -11.88 -22.37
CA GLU A 396 4.31 -10.51 -22.25
C GLU A 396 5.05 -10.28 -20.92
N LYS A 397 5.95 -9.30 -20.88
CA LYS A 397 6.67 -8.89 -19.64
C LYS A 397 7.36 -10.09 -18.95
N ARG A 398 7.57 -10.02 -17.62
CA ARG A 398 8.25 -11.08 -16.84
C ARG A 398 7.25 -11.95 -16.07
N PHE A 399 6.41 -12.70 -16.79
CA PHE A 399 5.40 -13.59 -16.21
C PHE A 399 6.00 -14.63 -15.22
N TRP A 400 7.08 -15.32 -15.62
CA TRP A 400 7.78 -16.32 -14.80
C TRP A 400 8.20 -15.76 -13.44
N CYS A 401 8.83 -14.57 -13.43
CA CYS A 401 9.35 -13.94 -12.21
C CYS A 401 8.26 -13.51 -11.21
N ARG A 402 7.01 -13.36 -11.68
CA ARG A 402 5.88 -12.97 -10.84
C ARG A 402 5.11 -14.16 -10.29
N TYR A 403 4.85 -15.19 -11.10
CA TYR A 403 3.89 -16.24 -10.75
C TYR A 403 4.47 -17.66 -10.67
N LEU A 404 5.63 -17.93 -11.27
CA LEU A 404 6.14 -19.30 -11.41
C LEU A 404 7.48 -19.54 -10.71
N CYS A 405 8.33 -18.52 -10.59
CA CYS A 405 9.66 -18.65 -10.01
C CYS A 405 9.59 -18.88 -8.49
N PRO A 406 9.89 -20.09 -7.97
CA PRO A 406 9.72 -20.41 -6.54
C PRO A 406 10.60 -19.53 -5.65
N VAL A 407 11.86 -19.33 -6.07
CA VAL A 407 12.80 -18.41 -5.41
C VAL A 407 12.24 -16.99 -5.42
N GLY A 408 11.68 -16.52 -6.54
CA GLY A 408 11.02 -15.23 -6.62
C GLY A 408 9.86 -15.07 -5.63
N GLY A 409 9.10 -16.15 -5.39
CA GLY A 409 8.04 -16.21 -4.38
C GLY A 409 8.57 -16.04 -2.96
N MET A 410 9.61 -16.81 -2.59
CA MET A 410 10.29 -16.68 -1.28
C MET A 410 10.81 -15.24 -1.08
N ASN A 411 11.46 -14.68 -2.10
CA ASN A 411 12.02 -13.33 -2.04
C ASN A 411 10.91 -12.29 -1.87
N GLY A 412 9.78 -12.47 -2.54
CA GLY A 412 8.61 -11.59 -2.40
C GLY A 412 7.95 -11.66 -1.03
N LEU A 413 7.93 -12.85 -0.42
CA LEU A 413 7.43 -13.04 0.94
C LEU A 413 8.32 -12.28 1.95
N PHE A 414 9.64 -12.46 1.92
CA PHE A 414 10.55 -11.77 2.82
C PHE A 414 10.70 -10.27 2.52
N ALA A 415 10.44 -9.83 1.29
CA ALA A 415 10.44 -8.41 0.95
C ALA A 415 9.39 -7.59 1.72
N LYS A 416 8.35 -8.21 2.28
CA LYS A 416 7.41 -7.53 3.21
C LYS A 416 8.10 -7.06 4.49
N LEU A 417 9.22 -7.69 4.89
CA LEU A 417 10.05 -7.28 6.04
C LEU A 417 11.01 -6.14 5.71
N SER A 418 11.27 -5.86 4.43
CA SER A 418 12.32 -4.94 3.99
C SER A 418 12.14 -3.49 4.45
N ILE A 419 13.26 -2.81 4.72
CA ILE A 419 13.35 -1.38 5.10
C ILE A 419 13.30 -0.48 3.87
N LEU A 420 13.86 -0.89 2.73
CA LEU A 420 13.88 -0.09 1.50
C LEU A 420 12.60 -0.31 0.68
N GLU A 421 11.93 0.75 0.25
CA GLU A 421 10.79 0.69 -0.67
C GLU A 421 10.90 1.70 -1.81
N LEU A 422 10.34 1.32 -2.97
CA LEU A 422 10.16 2.21 -4.12
C LEU A 422 8.66 2.49 -4.28
N ARG A 423 8.25 3.76 -4.16
CA ARG A 423 6.84 4.18 -4.21
C ARG A 423 6.70 5.48 -4.99
N ALA A 424 5.59 5.63 -5.71
CA ALA A 424 5.26 6.90 -6.35
C ALA A 424 4.40 7.77 -5.43
N GLU A 425 4.51 9.08 -5.59
CA GLU A 425 3.64 10.04 -4.92
C GLU A 425 2.28 10.07 -5.63
N ALA A 426 1.27 9.51 -4.97
CA ALA A 426 -0.08 9.38 -5.53
C ALA A 426 -0.67 10.74 -5.94
N GLY A 427 -0.37 11.81 -5.19
CA GLY A 427 -0.76 13.18 -5.54
C GLY A 427 -0.24 13.59 -6.93
N THR A 428 1.06 13.49 -7.17
CA THR A 428 1.68 13.84 -8.47
C THR A 428 1.23 12.91 -9.59
N CYS A 429 1.06 11.61 -9.32
CA CYS A 429 0.55 10.67 -10.32
C CYS A 429 -0.89 10.99 -10.73
N SER A 430 -1.75 11.38 -9.79
CA SER A 430 -3.16 11.67 -10.08
C SER A 430 -3.41 13.07 -10.64
N GLY A 431 -2.56 14.04 -10.29
CA GLY A 431 -2.74 15.44 -10.69
C GLY A 431 -1.99 15.85 -11.96
N SER A 432 -0.87 15.20 -12.28
CA SER A 432 0.04 15.67 -13.35
C SER A 432 0.41 14.60 -14.38
N CYS A 433 0.11 13.31 -14.13
CA CYS A 433 0.51 12.22 -15.03
C CYS A 433 -0.64 11.79 -15.96
N SER A 434 -0.40 11.82 -17.27
CA SER A 434 -1.35 11.36 -18.30
C SER A 434 -0.88 10.09 -19.03
N SER A 435 0.43 9.90 -19.18
CA SER A 435 1.01 8.81 -19.99
C SER A 435 1.07 7.45 -19.27
N TYR A 436 1.20 7.43 -17.94
CA TYR A 436 1.38 6.21 -17.14
C TYR A 436 2.50 5.29 -17.67
N ALA A 437 3.54 5.89 -18.27
CA ALA A 437 4.66 5.20 -18.89
C ALA A 437 5.38 4.23 -17.91
N CYS A 438 5.36 4.53 -16.60
CA CYS A 438 5.85 3.64 -15.54
C CYS A 438 5.25 2.22 -15.56
N PHE A 439 4.03 2.04 -16.07
CA PHE A 439 3.36 0.75 -16.16
C PHE A 439 3.23 0.25 -17.60
N LYS A 440 2.80 1.12 -18.52
CA LYS A 440 2.52 0.74 -19.92
C LYS A 440 3.79 0.65 -20.76
N GLY A 441 4.81 1.43 -20.43
CA GLY A 441 5.87 1.76 -21.37
C GLY A 441 5.42 2.84 -22.35
N GLY A 442 6.38 3.43 -23.04
CA GLY A 442 6.15 4.52 -23.98
C GLY A 442 7.45 5.17 -24.46
N PRO A 443 7.34 6.12 -25.41
CA PRO A 443 8.46 6.95 -25.83
C PRO A 443 8.93 7.85 -24.68
N ALA A 444 10.08 8.49 -24.87
CA ALA A 444 10.56 9.49 -23.93
C ALA A 444 9.56 10.65 -23.81
N ASP A 445 9.27 11.07 -22.59
CA ASP A 445 8.26 12.08 -22.26
C ASP A 445 8.69 12.80 -20.98
N GLY A 446 8.76 14.13 -21.01
CA GLY A 446 9.30 14.95 -19.91
C GLY A 446 10.69 14.51 -19.47
N GLU A 447 10.85 14.17 -18.17
CA GLU A 447 12.09 13.61 -17.63
C GLU A 447 12.23 12.09 -17.84
N GLY A 448 11.19 11.45 -18.38
CA GLY A 448 11.10 10.02 -18.60
C GLY A 448 11.81 9.60 -19.89
N LEU A 449 12.59 8.53 -19.80
CA LEU A 449 13.25 7.88 -20.91
C LEU A 449 12.30 6.87 -21.58
N ALA A 450 12.58 6.55 -22.85
CA ALA A 450 11.90 5.48 -23.56
C ALA A 450 12.03 4.16 -22.78
N SER A 451 10.89 3.50 -22.53
CA SER A 451 10.83 2.33 -21.65
C SER A 451 9.69 1.41 -22.06
N GLU A 452 9.84 0.11 -21.81
CA GLU A 452 8.76 -0.88 -21.94
C GLU A 452 7.84 -0.93 -20.69
N GLY A 453 8.06 0.00 -19.74
CA GLY A 453 7.30 0.08 -18.50
C GLY A 453 7.74 -0.96 -17.47
N CYS A 454 6.98 -1.08 -16.37
CA CYS A 454 7.33 -2.00 -15.29
C CYS A 454 7.38 -3.46 -15.79
N PRO A 455 8.53 -4.16 -15.68
CA PRO A 455 8.69 -5.52 -16.19
C PRO A 455 7.85 -6.56 -15.46
N LEU A 456 7.37 -6.23 -14.26
CA LEU A 456 6.43 -7.07 -13.50
C LEU A 456 4.98 -6.60 -13.60
N GLY A 457 4.67 -5.67 -14.52
CA GLY A 457 3.30 -5.20 -14.73
C GLY A 457 2.68 -4.65 -13.45
N THR A 458 3.43 -3.84 -12.69
CA THR A 458 2.91 -3.22 -11.47
C THR A 458 3.16 -1.72 -11.49
N HIS A 459 2.13 -0.92 -11.20
CA HIS A 459 2.24 0.52 -11.15
C HIS A 459 2.74 0.98 -9.77
N PRO A 460 3.78 1.83 -9.67
CA PRO A 460 4.42 2.18 -8.39
C PRO A 460 3.51 2.93 -7.40
N ALA A 461 2.43 3.55 -7.87
CA ALA A 461 1.43 4.19 -7.00
C ALA A 461 0.41 3.21 -6.40
N HIS A 462 0.23 2.02 -7.00
CA HIS A 462 -0.72 1.00 -6.54
C HIS A 462 -0.07 -0.10 -5.70
N LEU A 463 1.24 0.01 -5.42
CA LEU A 463 1.95 -0.94 -4.58
C LEU A 463 1.56 -0.76 -3.10
N SER A 464 0.76 -1.69 -2.58
CA SER A 464 0.43 -1.78 -1.15
C SER A 464 1.57 -2.40 -0.33
N ASP A 465 2.32 -3.33 -0.93
CA ASP A 465 3.47 -4.00 -0.32
C ASP A 465 4.66 -4.14 -1.30
N ASN A 466 5.80 -4.58 -0.77
CA ASN A 466 7.02 -4.81 -1.54
C ASN A 466 7.09 -6.19 -2.23
N ARG A 467 6.03 -7.00 -2.18
CA ARG A 467 6.03 -8.36 -2.75
C ARG A 467 6.29 -8.34 -4.26
N ASN A 468 5.64 -7.42 -4.97
CA ASN A 468 5.66 -7.38 -6.43
C ASN A 468 6.70 -6.39 -7.01
N CYS A 469 7.45 -5.69 -6.17
CA CYS A 469 8.49 -4.76 -6.60
C CYS A 469 9.88 -5.40 -6.50
N VAL A 470 10.61 -5.48 -7.62
CA VAL A 470 12.00 -5.99 -7.65
C VAL A 470 13.07 -4.92 -7.62
N LEU A 471 12.70 -3.64 -7.43
CA LEU A 471 13.63 -2.52 -7.37
C LEU A 471 14.54 -2.36 -8.62
N CYS A 472 14.03 -2.74 -9.80
CA CYS A 472 14.73 -2.60 -11.09
C CYS A 472 14.86 -1.15 -11.62
N MET A 473 14.31 -0.17 -10.90
CA MET A 473 14.33 1.26 -11.24
C MET A 473 13.73 1.67 -12.61
N THR A 474 13.16 0.75 -13.38
CA THR A 474 12.53 1.05 -14.68
C THR A 474 11.39 2.07 -14.58
N CYS A 475 10.60 2.02 -13.50
CA CYS A 475 9.56 3.04 -13.28
C CYS A 475 10.14 4.44 -12.97
N THR A 476 11.35 4.51 -12.42
CA THR A 476 12.07 5.77 -12.19
C THR A 476 12.62 6.32 -13.50
N GLN A 477 13.08 5.45 -14.40
CA GLN A 477 13.50 5.79 -15.76
C GLN A 477 12.32 6.29 -16.60
N ALA A 478 11.15 5.68 -16.48
CA ALA A 478 9.98 5.97 -17.30
C ALA A 478 9.11 7.15 -16.82
N CYS A 479 9.34 7.69 -15.62
CA CYS A 479 8.43 8.68 -15.03
C CYS A 479 8.67 10.09 -15.57
N PRO A 480 7.69 10.74 -16.24
CA PRO A 480 7.85 12.11 -16.77
C PRO A 480 7.91 13.17 -15.67
N ASN A 481 7.25 12.92 -14.53
CA ASN A 481 6.95 13.90 -13.48
C ASN A 481 7.75 13.71 -12.18
N ARG A 482 8.85 12.92 -12.20
CA ARG A 482 9.69 12.66 -11.01
C ARG A 482 8.93 12.17 -9.76
N SER A 483 7.80 11.48 -9.95
CA SER A 483 6.93 11.06 -8.84
C SER A 483 7.48 9.86 -8.05
N VAL A 484 8.32 9.02 -8.68
CA VAL A 484 8.88 7.82 -8.03
C VAL A 484 9.99 8.20 -7.04
N GLN A 485 9.87 7.71 -5.81
CA GLN A 485 10.77 7.99 -4.69
C GLN A 485 11.28 6.68 -4.07
N LEU A 486 12.56 6.69 -3.70
CA LEU A 486 13.19 5.62 -2.94
C LEU A 486 13.18 5.99 -1.45
N ARG A 487 12.40 5.26 -0.66
CA ARG A 487 12.15 5.59 0.76
C ARG A 487 12.64 4.47 1.67
N LEU A 488 13.20 4.86 2.82
CA LEU A 488 13.40 3.98 3.98
C LEU A 488 12.13 4.02 4.83
N ARG A 489 11.68 2.85 5.29
CA ARG A 489 10.52 2.66 6.16
C ARG A 489 10.89 1.78 7.35
N PRO A 490 10.09 1.76 8.44
CA PRO A 490 10.36 0.87 9.55
C PRO A 490 10.30 -0.60 9.08
N PRO A 491 11.09 -1.50 9.69
CA PRO A 491 11.08 -2.91 9.32
C PRO A 491 9.66 -3.48 9.43
N ALA A 492 9.31 -4.34 8.47
CA ALA A 492 7.99 -4.98 8.37
C ALA A 492 6.79 -4.00 8.36
N ALA A 493 6.96 -2.79 7.78
CA ALA A 493 5.88 -1.80 7.70
C ALA A 493 4.68 -2.25 6.83
N ASP A 494 4.89 -3.19 5.90
CA ASP A 494 3.82 -3.77 5.06
C ASP A 494 2.91 -4.72 5.84
N LEU A 495 3.42 -5.31 6.93
CA LEU A 495 2.68 -6.26 7.76
C LEU A 495 1.84 -5.48 8.79
N GLN A 496 0.59 -5.20 8.40
CA GLN A 496 -0.39 -4.44 9.18
C GLN A 496 -1.71 -5.20 9.30
N ARG A 497 -2.56 -4.83 10.27
CA ARG A 497 -3.87 -5.46 10.48
C ARG A 497 -4.78 -5.39 9.24
N THR A 498 -4.64 -4.31 8.46
CA THR A 498 -5.39 -4.04 7.23
C THR A 498 -4.81 -4.71 5.98
N MET A 499 -3.72 -5.47 6.10
CA MET A 499 -3.10 -6.13 4.96
C MET A 499 -4.04 -7.17 4.35
N GLN A 500 -4.06 -7.22 3.01
CA GLN A 500 -4.73 -8.28 2.27
C GLN A 500 -3.70 -9.34 1.93
N ALA A 501 -3.71 -10.44 2.70
CA ALA A 501 -2.82 -11.56 2.50
C ALA A 501 -3.43 -12.54 1.49
N PRO A 502 -2.73 -12.89 0.40
CA PRO A 502 -3.16 -13.95 -0.50
C PRO A 502 -3.19 -15.29 0.22
N ASP A 503 -4.20 -16.11 -0.06
CA ASP A 503 -4.43 -17.33 0.71
C ASP A 503 -3.35 -18.40 0.50
N GLY A 504 -2.73 -18.46 -0.69
CA GLY A 504 -1.69 -19.45 -0.98
C GLY A 504 -0.31 -19.15 -0.37
N GLU A 505 -0.04 -17.93 0.12
CA GLU A 505 1.26 -17.61 0.77
C GLU A 505 1.49 -18.41 2.06
N ARG A 506 0.42 -18.92 2.68
CA ARG A 506 0.50 -19.84 3.83
C ARG A 506 1.29 -21.09 3.50
N GLY A 507 1.02 -21.69 2.34
CA GLY A 507 1.72 -22.90 1.89
C GLY A 507 3.22 -22.67 1.74
N LEU A 508 3.60 -21.52 1.18
CA LEU A 508 5.01 -21.16 1.01
C LEU A 508 5.73 -20.96 2.35
N ILE A 509 5.11 -20.28 3.32
CA ILE A 509 5.68 -20.13 4.69
C ILE A 509 5.93 -21.51 5.31
N LEU A 510 4.97 -22.43 5.18
CA LEU A 510 5.04 -23.76 5.78
C LEU A 510 6.06 -24.66 5.07
N VAL A 511 6.18 -24.57 3.74
CA VAL A 511 7.22 -25.28 2.97
C VAL A 511 8.62 -24.78 3.34
N LEU A 512 8.81 -23.47 3.51
CA LEU A 512 10.10 -22.91 3.95
C LEU A 512 10.47 -23.38 5.36
N ALA A 513 9.51 -23.41 6.28
CA ALA A 513 9.72 -24.02 7.59
C ALA A 513 10.05 -25.52 7.49
N GLY A 514 9.36 -26.22 6.59
CA GLY A 514 9.60 -27.63 6.28
C GLY A 514 11.00 -27.90 5.73
N GLY A 515 11.57 -26.97 4.97
CA GLY A 515 12.96 -27.07 4.50
C GLY A 515 14.00 -27.11 5.63
N ILE A 516 13.70 -26.50 6.79
CA ILE A 516 14.56 -26.60 7.98
C ILE A 516 14.43 -28.00 8.60
N CYS A 517 13.20 -28.53 8.69
CA CYS A 517 12.93 -29.87 9.18
C CYS A 517 13.50 -30.96 8.27
N LEU A 518 13.44 -30.76 6.95
CA LEU A 518 13.97 -31.67 5.95
C LEU A 518 15.50 -31.80 6.07
N HIS A 519 16.20 -30.68 6.17
CA HIS A 519 17.65 -30.72 6.29
C HIS A 519 18.13 -31.38 7.59
N HIS A 520 17.39 -31.16 8.69
CA HIS A 520 17.69 -31.78 9.98
C HIS A 520 16.79 -32.99 10.29
N TRP A 521 16.33 -33.70 9.25
CA TRP A 521 15.38 -34.80 9.38
C TRP A 521 15.90 -35.90 10.32
N GLN A 522 17.21 -36.18 10.32
CA GLN A 522 17.81 -37.23 11.14
C GLN A 522 17.59 -36.98 12.64
N ARG A 523 17.68 -35.71 13.08
CA ARG A 523 17.41 -35.33 14.48
C ARG A 523 15.93 -35.47 14.85
N LEU A 524 15.03 -35.35 13.86
CA LEU A 524 13.57 -35.35 14.08
C LEU A 524 12.92 -36.72 13.91
N LEU A 525 13.39 -37.52 12.95
CA LEU A 525 12.76 -38.75 12.48
C LEU A 525 13.71 -39.96 12.53
N GLY A 526 15.00 -39.77 12.78
CA GLY A 526 16.00 -40.85 12.79
C GLY A 526 15.81 -41.89 13.89
N TRP A 527 14.96 -41.61 14.89
CA TRP A 527 14.58 -42.57 15.93
C TRP A 527 13.49 -43.56 15.49
N LEU A 528 12.87 -43.36 14.31
CA LEU A 528 11.87 -44.26 13.78
C LEU A 528 12.52 -45.55 13.23
N PRO A 529 11.92 -46.73 13.45
CA PRO A 529 12.53 -48.02 13.08
C PRO A 529 12.69 -48.22 11.56
N LEU A 530 11.95 -47.47 10.74
CA LEU A 530 12.00 -47.52 9.28
C LEU A 530 12.85 -46.38 8.67
N ALA A 531 13.51 -45.57 9.51
CA ALA A 531 14.31 -44.45 9.04
C ALA A 531 15.48 -44.95 8.18
N PRO A 532 15.70 -44.39 6.99
CA PRO A 532 16.88 -44.73 6.19
C PRO A 532 18.16 -44.32 6.94
N SER A 533 19.32 -44.88 6.58
CA SER A 533 20.59 -44.43 7.15
C SER A 533 21.04 -43.08 6.58
N SER A 534 20.59 -42.74 5.37
CA SER A 534 20.89 -41.50 4.66
C SER A 534 19.75 -41.17 3.69
N LEU A 535 19.50 -39.88 3.44
CA LEU A 535 18.58 -39.46 2.37
C LEU A 535 19.21 -39.53 0.97
N HIS A 536 20.53 -39.75 0.90
CA HIS A 536 21.30 -39.80 -0.33
C HIS A 536 21.48 -41.23 -0.85
N GLU A 537 21.60 -42.20 0.07
CA GLU A 537 21.92 -43.59 -0.23
C GLU A 537 20.77 -44.53 0.13
N GLY A 538 20.63 -45.63 -0.63
CA GLY A 538 19.60 -46.64 -0.40
C GLY A 538 18.30 -46.45 -1.20
N PRO A 539 17.22 -47.19 -0.83
CA PRO A 539 15.99 -47.27 -1.62
C PRO A 539 15.29 -45.92 -1.79
N LEU A 540 14.97 -45.56 -3.04
CA LEU A 540 14.36 -44.27 -3.40
C LEU A 540 13.03 -44.02 -2.67
N LEU A 541 12.18 -45.05 -2.55
CA LEU A 541 10.87 -44.91 -1.89
C LEU A 541 11.02 -44.50 -0.42
N ALA A 542 11.95 -45.12 0.31
CA ALA A 542 12.18 -44.81 1.72
C ALA A 542 12.72 -43.38 1.89
N ARG A 543 13.71 -42.99 1.08
CA ARG A 543 14.28 -41.64 1.04
C ARG A 543 13.22 -40.58 0.76
N LEU A 544 12.45 -40.75 -0.31
CA LEU A 544 11.38 -39.81 -0.68
C LEU A 544 10.28 -39.74 0.38
N SER A 545 9.91 -40.87 0.98
CA SER A 545 8.86 -40.90 2.01
C SER A 545 9.28 -40.13 3.27
N PHE A 546 10.50 -40.36 3.77
CA PHE A 546 11.02 -39.65 4.93
C PHE A 546 11.30 -38.18 4.65
N ALA A 547 11.81 -37.85 3.46
CA ALA A 547 12.01 -36.47 3.03
C ALA A 547 10.66 -35.72 2.93
N ALA A 548 9.65 -36.32 2.30
CA ALA A 548 8.31 -35.74 2.20
C ALA A 548 7.65 -35.60 3.58
N LEU A 549 7.82 -36.59 4.46
CA LEU A 549 7.33 -36.54 5.83
C LEU A 549 7.96 -35.38 6.60
N ALA A 550 9.29 -35.25 6.56
CA ALA A 550 10.02 -34.18 7.24
C ALA A 550 9.60 -32.79 6.72
N LEU A 551 9.45 -32.65 5.41
CA LEU A 551 8.98 -31.41 4.77
C LEU A 551 7.54 -31.06 5.16
N ALA A 552 6.67 -32.06 5.34
CA ALA A 552 5.26 -31.88 5.68
C ALA A 552 5.00 -31.59 7.17
N LEU A 553 5.98 -31.84 8.07
CA LEU A 553 5.80 -31.66 9.53
C LEU A 553 5.26 -30.25 9.89
N PRO A 554 5.83 -29.13 9.41
CA PRO A 554 5.31 -27.82 9.75
C PRO A 554 3.94 -27.55 9.12
N ALA A 555 3.66 -28.12 7.94
CA ALA A 555 2.35 -27.98 7.32
C ALA A 555 1.25 -28.68 8.13
N ALA A 556 1.53 -29.89 8.66
CA ALA A 556 0.60 -30.63 9.51
C ALA A 556 0.19 -29.84 10.76
N ALA A 557 1.14 -29.11 11.38
CA ALA A 557 0.88 -28.27 12.55
C ALA A 557 0.32 -26.88 12.18
N GLY A 558 0.78 -26.29 11.07
CA GLY A 558 0.61 -24.88 10.77
C GLY A 558 -0.59 -24.53 9.87
N LEU A 559 -1.18 -25.49 9.16
CA LEU A 559 -2.38 -25.24 8.32
C LEU A 559 -3.60 -24.81 9.14
N TRP A 560 -3.68 -25.22 10.40
CA TRP A 560 -4.76 -24.87 11.34
C TRP A 560 -4.57 -23.49 11.98
N LEU A 561 -3.37 -22.91 11.88
CA LEU A 561 -3.08 -21.61 12.47
C LEU A 561 -3.72 -20.49 11.64
N ASN A 562 -4.21 -19.47 12.33
CA ASN A 562 -4.63 -18.24 11.66
C ASN A 562 -3.45 -17.66 10.88
N ARG A 563 -3.65 -17.32 9.60
CA ARG A 563 -2.64 -16.72 8.71
C ARG A 563 -1.82 -15.61 9.36
N ARG A 564 -2.45 -14.78 10.20
CA ARG A 564 -1.78 -13.66 10.88
C ARG A 564 -0.69 -14.14 11.84
N TRP A 565 -0.84 -15.31 12.46
CA TRP A 565 0.23 -15.94 13.25
C TRP A 565 1.41 -16.37 12.39
N LEU A 566 1.15 -16.92 11.19
CA LEU A 566 2.22 -17.29 10.24
C LEU A 566 3.02 -16.06 9.80
N TYR A 567 2.35 -14.95 9.50
CA TYR A 567 3.03 -13.68 9.19
C TYR A 567 3.73 -13.06 10.40
N ALA A 568 3.17 -13.19 11.60
CA ALA A 568 3.84 -12.76 12.81
C ALA A 568 5.13 -13.57 13.04
N GLY A 569 5.14 -14.87 12.72
CA GLY A 569 6.32 -15.73 12.79
C GLY A 569 7.34 -15.54 11.66
N LEU A 570 7.06 -14.71 10.65
CA LEU A 570 7.93 -14.56 9.48
C LEU A 570 9.37 -14.10 9.81
N PRO A 571 9.62 -13.17 10.75
CA PRO A 571 10.98 -12.82 11.16
C PRO A 571 11.71 -13.99 11.83
N LEU A 572 10.99 -14.83 12.57
CA LEU A 572 11.58 -16.02 13.20
C LEU A 572 11.94 -17.07 12.15
N LEU A 573 11.07 -17.30 11.17
CA LEU A 573 11.37 -18.19 10.03
C LEU A 573 12.59 -17.71 9.26
N TRP A 574 12.66 -16.41 8.94
CA TRP A 574 13.83 -15.81 8.32
C TRP A 574 15.11 -16.04 9.14
N ALA A 575 15.04 -15.82 10.46
CA ALA A 575 16.17 -15.97 11.36
C ALA A 575 16.66 -17.43 11.44
N LEU A 576 15.75 -18.40 11.46
CA LEU A 576 16.11 -19.83 11.47
C LEU A 576 16.73 -20.26 10.13
N LEU A 577 16.21 -19.78 9.00
CA LEU A 577 16.82 -20.01 7.69
C LEU A 577 18.23 -19.41 7.63
N LEU A 578 18.44 -18.21 8.14
CA LEU A 578 19.77 -17.60 8.20
C LEU A 578 20.69 -18.40 9.14
N ALA A 579 20.22 -18.78 10.32
CA ALA A 579 20.98 -19.59 11.27
C ALA A 579 21.41 -20.94 10.69
N ARG A 580 20.64 -21.55 9.78
CA ARG A 580 21.01 -22.78 9.05
C ARG A 580 22.23 -22.56 8.16
N HIS A 581 22.29 -21.42 7.48
CA HIS A 581 23.34 -21.17 6.49
C HIS A 581 24.58 -20.49 7.09
N LEU A 582 24.50 -19.96 8.32
CA LEU A 582 25.66 -19.34 9.00
C LEU A 582 26.86 -20.30 9.18
N PRO A 583 26.69 -21.56 9.63
CA PRO A 583 27.79 -22.53 9.68
C PRO A 583 28.58 -22.63 8.38
N ILE A 584 27.86 -22.86 7.29
CA ILE A 584 28.45 -23.00 5.97
C ILE A 584 29.14 -21.68 5.56
N GLY A 585 28.44 -20.55 5.69
CA GLY A 585 28.95 -19.25 5.26
C GLY A 585 30.05 -18.65 6.14
N MET A 586 30.24 -19.12 7.37
CA MET A 586 31.29 -18.60 8.27
C MET A 586 32.46 -19.57 8.39
N ALA A 587 32.24 -20.88 8.19
CA ALA A 587 33.30 -21.88 8.23
C ALA A 587 33.99 -22.06 6.87
N GLU A 588 33.22 -22.09 5.77
CA GLU A 588 33.73 -22.44 4.43
C GLU A 588 33.94 -21.21 3.52
N ALA A 589 33.27 -20.09 3.76
CA ALA A 589 33.30 -18.97 2.82
C ALA A 589 34.71 -18.41 2.56
N GLY A 590 35.59 -18.36 3.56
CA GLY A 590 36.96 -17.86 3.37
C GLY A 590 37.88 -18.82 2.62
N THR A 591 37.44 -20.05 2.31
CA THR A 591 38.24 -21.03 1.55
C THR A 591 38.04 -20.93 0.04
N VAL A 592 37.16 -20.04 -0.44
CA VAL A 592 36.84 -19.85 -1.87
C VAL A 592 37.99 -19.18 -2.65
N LEU A 593 38.86 -18.44 -1.97
CA LEU A 593 39.95 -17.71 -2.61
C LEU A 593 41.07 -18.66 -3.09
N PRO A 594 41.82 -18.31 -4.14
CA PRO A 594 42.93 -19.14 -4.65
C PRO A 594 44.01 -19.39 -3.59
N GLN A 595 44.76 -20.48 -3.74
CA GLN A 595 45.91 -20.78 -2.88
C GLN A 595 46.88 -19.60 -2.82
N GLY A 596 47.24 -19.16 -1.62
CA GLY A 596 48.12 -18.01 -1.36
C GLY A 596 47.39 -16.71 -0.98
N TRP A 597 46.06 -16.68 -1.01
CA TRP A 597 45.24 -15.58 -0.48
C TRP A 597 44.85 -15.85 0.98
N PRO A 598 44.58 -14.81 1.80
CA PRO A 598 44.18 -14.99 3.18
C PRO A 598 42.86 -15.77 3.26
N HIS A 599 42.92 -16.94 3.89
CA HIS A 599 41.76 -17.74 4.24
C HIS A 599 41.27 -17.35 5.63
N TRP A 600 39.95 -17.33 5.81
CA TRP A 600 39.34 -17.12 7.12
C TRP A 600 38.27 -18.20 7.35
N SER A 601 38.21 -18.71 8.57
CA SER A 601 37.19 -19.64 9.03
C SER A 601 36.86 -19.24 10.46
N ALA A 602 35.57 -19.06 10.74
CA ALA A 602 35.13 -18.68 12.08
C ALA A 602 35.16 -19.89 13.02
N ASP A 603 35.55 -19.65 14.27
CA ASP A 603 35.46 -20.64 15.33
C ASP A 603 34.01 -21.07 15.56
N THR A 604 33.79 -22.34 15.89
CA THR A 604 32.46 -22.93 16.10
C THR A 604 31.66 -22.22 17.21
N HIS A 605 32.32 -21.68 18.23
CA HIS A 605 31.67 -20.90 19.28
C HIS A 605 31.16 -19.55 18.76
N VAL A 606 31.91 -18.89 17.86
CA VAL A 606 31.49 -17.63 17.23
C VAL A 606 30.28 -17.88 16.34
N ILE A 607 30.28 -18.95 15.56
CA ILE A 607 29.14 -19.36 14.74
C ILE A 607 27.93 -19.65 15.64
N GLY A 608 28.11 -20.43 16.70
CA GLY A 608 27.06 -20.76 17.66
C GLY A 608 26.46 -19.53 18.34
N PHE A 609 27.28 -18.53 18.66
CA PHE A 609 26.84 -17.22 19.17
C PHE A 609 26.01 -16.46 18.12
N CYS A 610 26.49 -16.34 16.88
CA CYS A 610 25.78 -15.68 15.79
C CYS A 610 24.43 -16.34 15.49
N GLN A 611 24.35 -17.67 15.49
CA GLN A 611 23.09 -18.41 15.35
C GLN A 611 22.09 -18.03 16.44
N THR A 612 22.52 -18.03 17.71
CA THR A 612 21.66 -17.67 18.85
C THR A 612 21.20 -16.21 18.76
N MET A 613 22.11 -15.29 18.42
CA MET A 613 21.82 -13.87 18.28
C MET A 613 20.78 -13.61 17.18
N VAL A 614 20.95 -14.21 16.00
CA VAL A 614 20.01 -14.08 14.88
C VAL A 614 18.63 -14.63 15.23
N VAL A 615 18.56 -15.81 15.86
CA VAL A 615 17.28 -16.40 16.31
C VAL A 615 16.60 -15.51 17.36
N GLY A 616 17.37 -14.92 18.29
CA GLY A 616 16.87 -13.95 19.26
C GLY A 616 16.26 -12.70 18.60
N ILE A 617 16.94 -12.13 17.60
CA ILE A 617 16.41 -11.01 16.79
C ILE A 617 15.11 -11.43 16.09
N GLY A 618 15.07 -12.63 15.51
CA GLY A 618 13.87 -13.19 14.88
C GLY A 618 12.70 -13.33 15.85
N TRP A 619 12.94 -13.82 17.07
CA TRP A 619 11.93 -13.92 18.11
C TRP A 619 11.41 -12.54 18.55
N VAL A 620 12.28 -11.57 18.82
CA VAL A 620 11.88 -10.20 19.17
C VAL A 620 11.03 -9.60 18.05
N GLY A 621 11.45 -9.75 16.80
CA GLY A 621 10.69 -9.32 15.62
C GLY A 621 9.31 -9.97 15.56
N ALA A 622 9.22 -11.27 15.82
CA ALA A 622 7.96 -12.00 15.82
C ALA A 622 7.02 -11.60 16.96
N ALA A 623 7.55 -11.35 18.15
CA ALA A 623 6.78 -10.86 19.30
C ALA A 623 6.24 -9.43 19.07
N ILE A 624 7.02 -8.56 18.43
CA ILE A 624 6.57 -7.21 18.04
C ILE A 624 5.47 -7.31 16.97
N LEU A 625 5.66 -8.15 15.96
CA LEU A 625 4.66 -8.33 14.89
C LEU A 625 3.39 -9.00 15.37
N SER A 626 3.45 -9.94 16.32
CA SER A 626 2.25 -10.57 16.88
C SER A 626 1.37 -9.51 17.54
N ARG A 627 1.94 -8.56 18.29
CA ARG A 627 1.20 -7.42 18.87
C ARG A 627 0.62 -6.49 17.81
N ARG A 628 1.36 -6.26 16.73
CA ARG A 628 0.93 -5.37 15.63
C ARG A 628 -0.20 -5.98 14.83
N LEU A 629 -0.10 -7.25 14.45
CA LEU A 629 -0.99 -7.94 13.53
C LEU A 629 -2.23 -8.54 14.19
N LEU A 630 -2.11 -8.98 15.44
CA LEU A 630 -3.16 -9.66 16.18
C LEU A 630 -3.71 -8.69 17.23
N ASP A 631 -5.04 -8.65 17.37
CA ASP A 631 -5.69 -7.83 18.39
C ASP A 631 -5.81 -8.65 19.68
N LEU A 632 -4.66 -8.79 20.35
CA LEU A 632 -4.52 -9.63 21.55
C LEU A 632 -4.47 -8.75 22.80
N ASP A 633 -5.19 -9.17 23.82
CA ASP A 633 -5.01 -8.64 25.17
C ASP A 633 -3.62 -9.01 25.71
N ARG A 634 -3.16 -8.27 26.72
CA ARG A 634 -1.80 -8.42 27.28
C ARG A 634 -1.46 -9.87 27.66
N ARG A 635 -2.39 -10.61 28.26
CA ARG A 635 -2.18 -12.03 28.64
C ARG A 635 -1.99 -12.92 27.41
N ALA A 636 -2.87 -12.81 26.42
CA ALA A 636 -2.80 -13.59 25.19
C ALA A 636 -1.55 -13.26 24.35
N TRP A 637 -1.11 -12.00 24.36
CA TRP A 637 0.14 -11.61 23.72
C TRP A 637 1.37 -12.20 24.43
N VAL A 638 1.40 -12.21 25.77
CA VAL A 638 2.49 -12.81 26.54
C VAL A 638 2.54 -14.32 26.31
N THR A 639 1.42 -15.03 26.40
CA THR A 639 1.39 -16.48 26.15
C THR A 639 1.82 -16.81 24.71
N GLY A 640 1.32 -16.07 23.71
CA GLY A 640 1.74 -16.23 22.33
C GLY A 640 3.23 -15.95 22.11
N SER A 641 3.79 -14.95 22.79
CA SER A 641 5.23 -14.64 22.72
C SER A 641 6.10 -15.71 23.41
N MET A 642 5.60 -16.35 24.47
CA MET A 642 6.25 -17.50 25.11
C MET A 642 6.21 -18.75 24.23
N VAL A 643 5.11 -18.99 23.51
CA VAL A 643 5.04 -20.07 22.50
C VAL A 643 6.05 -19.81 21.38
N LEU A 644 6.12 -18.58 20.86
CA LEU A 644 7.14 -18.20 19.87
C LEU A 644 8.57 -18.36 20.41
N LEU A 645 8.79 -18.11 21.71
CA LEU A 645 10.08 -18.33 22.36
C LEU A 645 10.43 -19.82 22.36
N MET A 646 9.50 -20.70 22.75
CA MET A 646 9.73 -22.14 22.71
C MET A 646 10.03 -22.62 21.28
N VAL A 647 9.29 -22.15 20.28
CA VAL A 647 9.56 -22.45 18.87
C VAL A 647 10.96 -21.97 18.46
N SER A 648 11.39 -20.79 18.93
CA SER A 648 12.73 -20.26 18.65
C SER A 648 13.83 -21.11 19.29
N LEU A 649 13.64 -21.58 20.52
CA LEU A 649 14.60 -22.44 21.23
C LEU A 649 14.69 -23.82 20.56
N SER A 650 13.55 -24.43 20.23
CA SER A 650 13.51 -25.71 19.49
C SER A 650 14.15 -25.58 18.12
N GLY A 651 13.88 -24.48 17.40
CA GLY A 651 14.53 -24.20 16.11
C GLY A 651 16.04 -23.99 16.24
N ARG A 652 16.49 -23.27 17.28
CA ARG A 652 17.92 -23.09 17.56
C ARG A 652 18.61 -24.40 17.91
N TRP A 653 17.96 -25.29 18.66
CA TRP A 653 18.45 -26.63 18.95
C TRP A 653 18.56 -27.46 17.66
N LEU A 654 17.53 -27.41 16.82
CA LEU A 654 17.49 -28.17 15.57
C LEU A 654 18.65 -27.77 14.63
N VAL A 655 18.93 -26.48 14.54
CA VAL A 655 19.93 -25.89 13.62
C VAL A 655 21.31 -25.73 14.27
N ALA A 656 21.48 -26.21 15.51
CA ALA A 656 22.78 -26.17 16.17
C ALA A 656 23.84 -26.97 15.39
N LEU A 657 25.03 -26.38 15.27
CA LEU A 657 26.24 -27.04 14.78
C LEU A 657 26.41 -28.44 15.38
#